data_AF-A0A7R9MD15-F1
#
_entry.id   AF-A0A7R9MD15-F1
#
_cell.length_a   1.000
_cell.length_b   1.000
_cell.length_c   1.000
_cell.angle_alpha   90.00
_cell.angle_beta   90.00
_cell.angle_gamma   90.00
#
_symmetry.space_group_name_H-M   'P 1'
#
loop_
_entity.id
_entity.type
_entity.pdbx_description
1 polymer ?
#
loop_
_entity_poly.entity_id
_entity_poly.type
_entity_poly.pdbx_seq_one_letter_code
_entity_poly.pdbx_strand_id
1 'polypeptide(L)'
;MHELDTPHQTEFEIYSRAHWGENFPGASSWIVLQWFWSNKSTFLRQGISRGSFSADDYNPFVESMGVQYNQVMFNMTNGKMDFFADYPESKQAQQMVLAMFGHHIDDEDVLKSFKVKRLERASSSFVGKVRTFYFIINALLFGPKNLLKTKSLFMEEKKYDLVNILRQFSNSKAIYKEILDNYHIISNTAFENHGPVSMGSSLKNAILKATLQGAMKDNPELDADLNEMISSCNDVISAEVPNSLRDIAKSIKDKQTFRQLSDEEALQVLYKGTDESSLKFKQFLERHGHRGYRELDPMYKPWKGNPIPCIKTIKTMLSGSEKQLEAKVGKSVDRLIEELKTPLTPIKRLLLKKLILPYTQRGIGYREISKYFMIWLNNKLREGFWYLAEQMVREGLIPSAESFFYLTVTEVEALCNGDRDPLILARGMLSGNESQLEPKVEKSVDQVVSELKTPLSYWRRLLIHKLLLPWCRRGVGYRELSKYFLIWMNNQYRQGFRLLSKQMVNEGLIPSAESFFYLTVTEVEALCNGDRDPLILARVRHRKRLYPKMDKYKFQEFIKGPEMKPRNFEDRIIPPNLGTGMVQMKGTPVSNGSIKARVCVSEDITEADNIQPGDILITYSTDIGWSPYFPLLSGIITEIGGTISHGAVIAREYGIPCLIAVEGACRAFKTGDICVLDTQSSTITKIQ
;
A
#
# COMPACT_ATOMS: atom_id res chain seq x y z
N MET A 1 -2.85 -2.96 -15.11
CA MET A 1 -3.66 -1.77 -14.83
C MET A 1 -2.90 -0.91 -13.85
N HIS A 2 -2.30 0.17 -14.32
CA HIS A 2 -1.98 1.33 -13.51
C HIS A 2 -3.28 2.08 -13.17
N GLU A 3 -3.27 2.98 -12.20
CA GLU A 3 -4.39 3.91 -11.95
C GLU A 3 -4.77 4.72 -13.22
N LEU A 4 -3.80 4.92 -14.12
CA LEU A 4 -3.97 5.58 -15.41
C LEU A 4 -4.45 4.65 -16.54
N ASP A 5 -4.36 3.33 -16.35
CA ASP A 5 -4.89 2.34 -17.30
C ASP A 5 -6.35 2.00 -16.99
N THR A 6 -6.85 2.37 -15.80
CA THR A 6 -8.27 2.21 -15.45
C THR A 6 -9.05 3.36 -16.08
N PRO A 7 -10.15 3.09 -16.82
CA PRO A 7 -10.99 4.15 -17.36
C PRO A 7 -11.38 5.16 -16.26
N HIS A 8 -11.43 6.45 -16.61
CA HIS A 8 -11.87 7.46 -15.67
C HIS A 8 -13.28 7.15 -15.16
N GLN A 9 -13.43 7.19 -13.84
CA GLN A 9 -14.72 7.06 -13.18
C GLN A 9 -15.69 8.09 -13.73
N THR A 10 -16.71 7.62 -14.45
CA THR A 10 -17.89 8.44 -14.74
C THR A 10 -18.78 8.49 -13.51
N GLU A 11 -19.70 9.44 -13.43
CA GLU A 11 -20.69 9.56 -12.35
C GLU A 11 -21.56 8.31 -12.10
N PHE A 12 -21.63 7.39 -13.08
CA PHE A 12 -22.39 6.14 -12.96
C PHE A 12 -21.52 4.90 -12.74
N GLU A 13 -20.20 5.04 -12.56
CA GLU A 13 -19.35 3.90 -12.23
C GLU A 13 -19.19 3.71 -10.73
N ILE A 14 -19.44 2.49 -10.26
CA ILE A 14 -19.32 2.14 -8.85
C ILE A 14 -18.25 1.09 -8.69
N TYR A 15 -17.28 1.43 -7.85
CA TYR A 15 -16.19 0.54 -7.49
C TYR A 15 -16.32 0.14 -6.04
N SER A 16 -16.12 -1.15 -5.75
CA SER A 16 -16.09 -1.63 -4.38
C SER A 16 -14.93 -2.58 -4.14
N ARG A 17 -14.41 -2.57 -2.91
CA ARG A 17 -13.40 -3.52 -2.47
C ARG A 17 -13.97 -4.92 -2.25
N ALA A 18 -15.30 -5.06 -2.02
CA ALA A 18 -16.01 -6.32 -1.75
C ALA A 18 -15.20 -7.34 -0.90
N HIS A 19 -15.49 -8.64 -0.98
CA HIS A 19 -14.63 -9.70 -0.41
C HIS A 19 -13.21 -9.73 -1.00
N TRP A 20 -12.94 -9.00 -2.09
CA TRP A 20 -11.63 -8.95 -2.74
C TRP A 20 -10.58 -8.22 -1.90
N GLY A 21 -11.00 -7.27 -1.07
CA GLY A 21 -10.14 -6.59 -0.10
C GLY A 21 -9.51 -7.51 0.95
N GLU A 22 -10.05 -8.72 1.17
CA GLU A 22 -9.40 -9.74 2.02
C GLU A 22 -8.13 -10.28 1.38
N ASN A 23 -8.15 -10.47 0.05
CA ASN A 23 -7.03 -11.06 -0.68
C ASN A 23 -5.95 -9.99 -1.01
N PHE A 24 -6.37 -8.74 -1.22
CA PHE A 24 -5.48 -7.59 -1.44
C PHE A 24 -5.84 -6.45 -0.48
N PRO A 25 -5.49 -6.58 0.81
CA PRO A 25 -5.77 -5.55 1.79
C PRO A 25 -4.87 -4.34 1.54
N GLY A 26 -5.45 -3.26 1.00
CA GLY A 26 -4.73 -2.00 0.77
C GLY A 26 -3.96 -1.98 -0.55
N ALA A 27 -2.89 -1.19 -0.61
CA ALA A 27 -2.10 -1.01 -1.84
C ALA A 27 -1.34 -2.29 -2.21
N SER A 28 -1.36 -2.69 -3.48
CA SER A 28 -0.63 -3.85 -3.99
C SER A 28 0.67 -3.44 -4.68
N SER A 29 1.63 -4.36 -4.80
CA SER A 29 2.85 -4.09 -5.54
C SER A 29 2.59 -3.82 -7.03
N TRP A 30 3.45 -3.02 -7.67
CA TRP A 30 3.27 -2.55 -9.05
C TRP A 30 3.31 -3.70 -10.05
N ILE A 31 4.26 -4.60 -9.86
CA ILE A 31 4.40 -5.80 -10.68
C ILE A 31 3.13 -6.66 -10.58
N VAL A 32 2.48 -6.70 -9.41
CA VAL A 32 1.23 -7.44 -9.21
C VAL A 32 0.08 -6.79 -9.96
N LEU A 33 -0.11 -5.48 -9.81
CA LEU A 33 -1.16 -4.71 -10.51
C LEU A 33 -1.05 -4.78 -12.03
N GLN A 34 0.16 -4.91 -12.57
CA GLN A 34 0.31 -5.13 -14.00
C GLN A 34 0.17 -6.60 -14.35
N TRP A 35 0.88 -7.51 -13.70
CA TRP A 35 1.00 -8.89 -14.17
C TRP A 35 -0.25 -9.74 -13.93
N PHE A 36 -0.92 -9.58 -12.77
CA PHE A 36 -2.19 -10.26 -12.48
C PHE A 36 -3.37 -9.67 -13.27
N TRP A 37 -3.31 -8.39 -13.68
CA TRP A 37 -4.48 -7.69 -14.25
C TRP A 37 -4.38 -7.28 -15.71
N SER A 38 -3.21 -6.89 -16.24
CA SER A 38 -3.07 -6.56 -17.67
C SER A 38 -3.27 -7.78 -18.58
N ASN A 39 -3.02 -8.98 -18.05
CA ASN A 39 -3.17 -10.25 -18.77
C ASN A 39 -4.59 -10.86 -18.72
N LYS A 40 -5.59 -10.18 -18.14
CA LYS A 40 -7.00 -10.61 -18.24
C LYS A 40 -7.51 -10.64 -19.68
N SER A 41 -6.93 -9.82 -20.55
CA SER A 41 -7.12 -9.89 -22.00
C SER A 41 -6.87 -11.31 -22.53
N THR A 42 -5.91 -12.04 -21.95
CA THR A 42 -5.59 -13.43 -22.32
C THR A 42 -6.66 -14.44 -21.86
N PHE A 43 -7.24 -14.30 -20.65
CA PHE A 43 -8.36 -15.17 -20.20
C PHE A 43 -9.60 -15.00 -21.09
N LEU A 44 -9.95 -13.75 -21.43
CA LEU A 44 -11.05 -13.44 -22.34
C LEU A 44 -10.77 -13.93 -23.77
N ARG A 45 -9.57 -13.67 -24.30
CA ARG A 45 -9.11 -14.19 -25.62
C ARG A 45 -9.14 -15.72 -25.68
N GLN A 46 -8.77 -16.40 -24.59
CA GLN A 46 -8.81 -17.86 -24.52
C GLN A 46 -10.24 -18.38 -24.46
N GLY A 47 -11.13 -17.76 -23.69
CA GLY A 47 -12.53 -18.14 -23.70
C GLY A 47 -13.21 -17.88 -25.06
N ILE A 48 -12.75 -16.88 -25.83
CA ILE A 48 -13.14 -16.70 -27.24
C ILE A 48 -12.61 -17.84 -28.10
N SER A 49 -11.33 -18.19 -27.97
CA SER A 49 -10.71 -19.30 -28.72
C SER A 49 -11.34 -20.66 -28.41
N ARG A 50 -11.87 -20.84 -27.20
CA ARG A 50 -12.56 -22.07 -26.74
C ARG A 50 -14.07 -22.02 -26.99
N GLY A 51 -14.59 -20.98 -27.66
CA GLY A 51 -16.02 -20.79 -27.90
C GLY A 51 -16.87 -20.56 -26.65
N SER A 52 -16.24 -20.34 -25.49
CA SER A 52 -16.89 -20.01 -24.23
C SER A 52 -17.39 -18.56 -24.20
N PHE A 53 -16.83 -17.69 -25.03
CA PHE A 53 -17.22 -16.29 -25.27
C PHE A 53 -17.29 -15.99 -26.78
N SER A 54 -18.18 -15.11 -27.22
CA SER A 54 -18.14 -14.54 -28.59
C SER A 54 -16.98 -13.55 -28.72
N ALA A 55 -16.42 -13.38 -29.93
CA ALA A 55 -15.48 -12.29 -30.22
C ALA A 55 -16.11 -10.91 -29.99
N ASP A 56 -17.42 -10.77 -30.23
CA ASP A 56 -18.21 -9.58 -29.91
C ASP A 56 -18.34 -9.36 -28.39
N ASP A 57 -18.10 -10.41 -27.59
CA ASP A 57 -18.07 -10.29 -26.14
C ASP A 57 -16.74 -9.63 -25.66
N TYR A 58 -15.74 -9.34 -26.52
CA TYR A 58 -14.49 -8.67 -26.13
C TYR A 58 -14.59 -7.15 -26.28
N ASN A 59 -14.68 -6.43 -25.16
CA ASN A 59 -14.51 -4.98 -25.15
C ASN A 59 -13.26 -4.62 -24.32
N PRO A 60 -12.17 -4.14 -24.95
CA PRO A 60 -10.94 -3.78 -24.24
C PRO A 60 -11.10 -2.54 -23.33
N PHE A 61 -12.22 -1.82 -23.43
CA PHE A 61 -12.51 -0.63 -22.64
C PHE A 61 -13.46 -0.88 -21.45
N VAL A 62 -13.91 -2.13 -21.24
CA VAL A 62 -14.86 -2.49 -20.18
C VAL A 62 -14.20 -3.48 -19.22
N GLU A 63 -13.57 -2.93 -18.20
CA GLU A 63 -12.86 -3.72 -17.20
C GLU A 63 -13.74 -3.96 -15.96
N SER A 64 -13.90 -5.24 -15.59
CA SER A 64 -14.63 -5.67 -14.37
C SER A 64 -13.89 -5.34 -13.07
N MET A 65 -12.66 -4.86 -13.17
CA MET A 65 -11.81 -4.45 -12.06
C MET A 65 -11.11 -3.17 -12.46
N GLY A 66 -10.84 -2.28 -11.49
CA GLY A 66 -10.05 -1.08 -11.68
C GLY A 66 -9.07 -0.89 -10.53
N VAL A 67 -8.11 0.01 -10.69
CA VAL A 67 -7.12 0.34 -9.67
C VAL A 67 -7.31 1.79 -9.25
N GLN A 68 -7.52 2.03 -7.95
CA GLN A 68 -7.57 3.38 -7.38
C GLN A 68 -6.66 3.46 -6.16
N TYR A 69 -5.79 4.48 -6.10
CA TYR A 69 -4.82 4.62 -5.01
C TYR A 69 -3.97 3.34 -4.79
N ASN A 70 -3.56 2.67 -5.87
CA ASN A 70 -2.89 1.36 -5.89
C ASN A 70 -3.67 0.20 -5.23
N GLN A 71 -4.97 0.38 -4.97
CA GLN A 71 -5.86 -0.68 -4.49
C GLN A 71 -6.70 -1.21 -5.64
N VAL A 72 -6.84 -2.53 -5.70
CA VAL A 72 -7.73 -3.16 -6.67
C VAL A 72 -9.17 -3.05 -6.18
N MET A 73 -10.04 -2.61 -7.07
CA MET A 73 -11.47 -2.48 -6.84
C MET A 73 -12.27 -3.20 -7.91
N PHE A 74 -13.44 -3.72 -7.53
CA PHE A 74 -14.37 -4.36 -8.43
C PHE A 74 -15.30 -3.32 -9.04
N ASN A 75 -15.41 -3.28 -10.37
CA ASN A 75 -16.40 -2.43 -11.03
C ASN A 75 -17.77 -3.15 -10.96
N MET A 76 -18.72 -2.55 -10.27
CA MET A 76 -20.05 -3.12 -10.00
C MET A 76 -21.07 -2.76 -11.08
N THR A 77 -20.72 -1.81 -11.95
CA THR A 77 -21.60 -1.19 -12.96
C THR A 77 -21.18 -1.50 -14.39
N ASN A 78 -19.93 -1.91 -14.59
CA ASN A 78 -19.32 -2.16 -15.88
C ASN A 78 -18.67 -3.55 -15.88
N GLY A 79 -18.99 -4.35 -16.90
CA GLY A 79 -18.49 -5.72 -17.07
C GLY A 79 -19.60 -6.75 -17.28
N LYS A 80 -19.23 -7.98 -17.65
CA LYS A 80 -20.17 -9.09 -17.93
C LYS A 80 -20.84 -9.70 -16.69
N MET A 81 -20.62 -9.12 -15.50
CA MET A 81 -21.22 -9.57 -14.23
C MET A 81 -22.62 -8.94 -14.08
N ASP A 82 -23.49 -9.24 -15.05
CA ASP A 82 -24.82 -8.63 -15.26
C ASP A 82 -25.85 -8.98 -14.16
N PHE A 83 -25.46 -9.72 -13.11
CA PHE A 83 -26.37 -10.07 -12.02
C PHE A 83 -26.72 -8.87 -11.12
N PHE A 84 -25.89 -7.81 -11.07
CA PHE A 84 -26.23 -6.59 -10.32
C PHE A 84 -27.41 -5.84 -10.93
N ALA A 85 -27.61 -5.96 -12.25
CA ALA A 85 -28.68 -5.26 -12.94
C ALA A 85 -30.08 -5.79 -12.61
N ASP A 86 -30.17 -7.02 -12.11
CA ASP A 86 -31.41 -7.63 -11.63
C ASP A 86 -31.53 -7.51 -10.09
N TYR A 87 -30.64 -6.79 -9.42
CA TYR A 87 -30.72 -6.51 -7.97
C TYR A 87 -31.50 -5.21 -7.72
N PRO A 88 -32.42 -5.16 -6.73
CA PRO A 88 -32.73 -6.20 -5.76
C PRO A 88 -33.87 -7.14 -6.18
N GLU A 89 -34.43 -7.05 -7.39
CA GLU A 89 -35.65 -7.79 -7.75
C GLU A 89 -35.45 -9.32 -7.85
N SER A 90 -34.24 -9.78 -8.20
CA SER A 90 -33.89 -11.20 -8.36
C SER A 90 -33.34 -11.81 -7.07
N LYS A 91 -33.96 -12.92 -6.61
CA LYS A 91 -33.45 -13.69 -5.46
C LYS A 91 -32.03 -14.20 -5.69
N GLN A 92 -31.70 -14.59 -6.92
CA GLN A 92 -30.37 -15.03 -7.29
C GLN A 92 -29.35 -13.89 -7.18
N ALA A 93 -29.72 -12.69 -7.64
CA ALA A 93 -28.90 -11.49 -7.51
C ALA A 93 -28.68 -11.11 -6.04
N GLN A 94 -29.73 -11.15 -5.22
CA GLN A 94 -29.66 -10.93 -3.78
C GLN A 94 -28.67 -11.86 -3.08
N GLN A 95 -28.70 -13.16 -3.40
CA GLN A 95 -27.75 -14.13 -2.84
C GLN A 95 -26.30 -13.87 -3.29
N MET A 96 -26.11 -13.42 -4.54
CA MET A 96 -24.77 -13.06 -5.03
C MET A 96 -24.23 -11.82 -4.32
N VAL A 97 -25.06 -10.78 -4.14
CA VAL A 97 -24.72 -9.58 -3.36
C VAL A 97 -24.36 -9.97 -1.93
N LEU A 98 -25.19 -10.78 -1.27
CA LEU A 98 -24.89 -11.25 0.09
C LEU A 98 -23.58 -12.05 0.14
N ALA A 99 -23.32 -12.90 -0.86
CA ALA A 99 -22.06 -13.66 -0.94
C ALA A 99 -20.82 -12.76 -1.19
N MET A 100 -20.99 -11.62 -1.86
CA MET A 100 -19.90 -10.70 -2.19
C MET A 100 -19.64 -9.64 -1.12
N PHE A 101 -20.68 -9.13 -0.47
CA PHE A 101 -20.61 -8.00 0.47
C PHE A 101 -20.87 -8.43 1.91
N GLY A 102 -21.49 -9.59 2.14
CA GLY A 102 -21.93 -10.03 3.47
C GLY A 102 -23.18 -9.31 3.97
N HIS A 103 -23.70 -8.34 3.22
CA HIS A 103 -24.91 -7.59 3.52
C HIS A 103 -25.63 -7.18 2.23
N HIS A 104 -26.89 -6.75 2.37
CA HIS A 104 -27.64 -6.12 1.28
C HIS A 104 -27.16 -4.68 1.03
N ILE A 105 -27.26 -4.24 -0.22
CA ILE A 105 -26.98 -2.87 -0.61
C ILE A 105 -28.31 -2.11 -0.62
N ASP A 106 -28.41 -1.07 0.19
CA ASP A 106 -29.60 -0.23 0.33
C ASP A 106 -29.39 1.22 -0.16
N ASP A 107 -28.17 1.54 -0.62
CA ASP A 107 -27.84 2.88 -1.12
C ASP A 107 -28.56 3.15 -2.45
N GLU A 108 -29.44 4.16 -2.47
CA GLU A 108 -30.28 4.46 -3.63
C GLU A 108 -29.49 4.85 -4.87
N ASP A 109 -28.36 5.54 -4.72
CA ASP A 109 -27.56 5.98 -5.87
C ASP A 109 -26.78 4.80 -6.44
N VAL A 110 -26.37 3.86 -5.59
CA VAL A 110 -25.83 2.57 -6.03
C VAL A 110 -26.87 1.77 -6.80
N LEU A 111 -28.07 1.65 -6.26
CA LEU A 111 -29.18 0.93 -6.87
C LEU A 111 -29.60 1.54 -8.22
N LYS A 112 -29.65 2.88 -8.33
CA LYS A 112 -29.92 3.58 -9.60
C LYS A 112 -28.87 3.25 -10.65
N SER A 113 -27.60 3.23 -10.25
CA SER A 113 -26.48 2.96 -11.17
C SER A 113 -26.52 1.54 -11.75
N PHE A 114 -26.98 0.54 -10.98
CA PHE A 114 -27.20 -0.82 -11.50
C PHE A 114 -28.27 -0.89 -12.62
N LYS A 115 -29.20 0.05 -12.64
CA LYS A 115 -30.29 0.10 -13.64
C LYS A 115 -29.88 0.79 -14.94
N VAL A 116 -28.75 1.49 -14.97
CA VAL A 116 -28.23 2.18 -16.17
C VAL A 116 -27.69 1.15 -17.16
N LYS A 117 -28.36 0.99 -18.30
CA LYS A 117 -27.94 0.07 -19.38
C LYS A 117 -26.77 0.65 -20.17
N ARG A 118 -25.58 0.07 -20.06
CA ARG A 118 -24.36 0.53 -20.76
C ARG A 118 -23.93 -0.32 -21.95
N LEU A 119 -24.30 -1.61 -21.98
CA LEU A 119 -23.97 -2.55 -23.06
C LEU A 119 -25.18 -3.45 -23.37
N GLU A 120 -25.27 -3.96 -24.60
CA GLU A 120 -26.22 -5.02 -24.92
C GLU A 120 -25.93 -6.27 -24.07
N ARG A 121 -26.96 -6.77 -23.40
CA ARG A 121 -26.84 -7.93 -22.50
C ARG A 121 -26.71 -9.21 -23.32
N ALA A 122 -25.48 -9.67 -23.58
CA ALA A 122 -25.24 -10.98 -24.20
C ALA A 122 -25.96 -12.11 -23.44
N SER A 123 -26.07 -11.99 -22.11
CA SER A 123 -26.82 -12.83 -21.15
C SER A 123 -28.34 -12.82 -21.34
N SER A 124 -28.94 -11.75 -21.87
CA SER A 124 -30.40 -11.65 -22.04
C SER A 124 -30.92 -12.38 -23.28
N SER A 125 -30.03 -12.67 -24.24
CA SER A 125 -30.35 -13.50 -25.40
C SER A 125 -30.68 -14.93 -24.96
N PHE A 126 -31.49 -15.63 -25.75
CA PHE A 126 -31.79 -17.04 -25.49
C PHE A 126 -30.52 -17.90 -25.39
N VAL A 127 -29.55 -17.67 -26.29
CA VAL A 127 -28.25 -18.34 -26.30
C VAL A 127 -27.45 -18.05 -25.04
N GLY A 128 -27.41 -16.78 -24.59
CA GLY A 128 -26.76 -16.37 -23.35
C GLY A 128 -27.34 -17.04 -22.10
N LYS A 129 -28.67 -17.19 -22.04
CA LYS A 129 -29.35 -17.92 -20.95
C LYS A 129 -28.99 -19.40 -20.94
N VAL A 130 -28.97 -20.06 -22.10
CA VAL A 130 -28.56 -21.46 -22.23
C VAL A 130 -27.09 -21.66 -21.82
N ARG A 131 -26.19 -20.77 -22.24
CA ARG A 131 -24.76 -20.83 -21.87
C ARG A 131 -24.57 -20.65 -20.35
N THR A 132 -25.29 -19.70 -19.75
CA THR A 132 -25.27 -19.46 -18.30
C THR A 132 -25.78 -20.67 -17.53
N PHE A 133 -26.87 -21.30 -18.00
CA PHE A 133 -27.41 -22.52 -17.41
C PHE A 133 -26.41 -23.67 -17.48
N TYR A 134 -25.79 -23.90 -18.64
CA TYR A 134 -24.75 -24.93 -18.79
C TYR A 134 -23.57 -24.68 -17.83
N PHE A 135 -23.10 -23.43 -17.73
CA PHE A 135 -22.02 -23.06 -16.81
C PHE A 135 -22.38 -23.36 -15.34
N ILE A 136 -23.61 -23.03 -14.92
CA ILE A 136 -24.12 -23.32 -13.56
C ILE A 136 -24.13 -24.82 -13.29
N ILE A 137 -24.67 -25.62 -14.21
CA ILE A 137 -24.72 -27.09 -14.06
C ILE A 137 -23.32 -27.67 -14.01
N ASN A 138 -22.41 -27.19 -14.86
CA ASN A 138 -21.02 -27.64 -14.88
C ASN A 138 -20.30 -27.31 -13.56
N ALA A 139 -20.46 -26.08 -13.05
CA ALA A 139 -19.92 -25.65 -11.76
C ALA A 139 -20.41 -26.52 -10.58
N LEU A 140 -21.70 -26.87 -10.58
CA LEU A 140 -22.31 -27.71 -9.53
C LEU A 140 -21.81 -29.16 -9.57
N LEU A 141 -21.74 -29.76 -10.77
CA LEU A 141 -21.50 -31.21 -10.95
C LEU A 141 -20.03 -31.60 -11.13
N PHE A 142 -19.26 -30.79 -11.85
CA PHE A 142 -17.91 -31.16 -12.32
C PHE A 142 -16.81 -30.29 -11.73
N GLY A 143 -17.11 -29.10 -11.21
CA GLY A 143 -16.11 -28.19 -10.61
C GLY A 143 -15.16 -28.90 -9.62
N PRO A 144 -15.67 -29.59 -8.58
CA PRO A 144 -14.82 -30.33 -7.64
C PRO A 144 -13.97 -31.45 -8.27
N LYS A 145 -14.52 -32.17 -9.25
CA LYS A 145 -13.79 -33.25 -9.93
C LYS A 145 -12.62 -32.69 -10.75
N ASN A 146 -12.85 -31.60 -11.47
CA ASN A 146 -11.84 -30.91 -12.26
C ASN A 146 -10.73 -30.33 -11.36
N LEU A 147 -11.11 -29.74 -10.22
CA LEU A 147 -10.17 -29.26 -9.21
C LEU A 147 -9.26 -30.38 -8.71
N LEU A 148 -9.83 -31.50 -8.26
CA LEU A 148 -9.04 -32.60 -7.69
C LEU A 148 -8.10 -33.22 -8.72
N LYS A 149 -8.57 -33.43 -9.96
CA LYS A 149 -7.74 -33.92 -11.07
C LYS A 149 -6.58 -32.97 -11.37
N THR A 150 -6.86 -31.66 -11.39
CA THR A 150 -5.81 -30.67 -11.68
C THR A 150 -4.82 -30.57 -10.52
N LYS A 151 -5.31 -30.62 -9.28
CA LYS A 151 -4.46 -30.65 -8.09
C LYS A 151 -3.53 -31.87 -8.09
N SER A 152 -4.02 -33.07 -8.39
CA SER A 152 -3.19 -34.27 -8.42
C SER A 152 -2.09 -34.17 -9.48
N LEU A 153 -2.41 -33.66 -10.68
CA LEU A 153 -1.44 -33.43 -11.75
C LEU A 153 -0.29 -32.51 -11.33
N PHE A 154 -0.57 -31.40 -10.62
CA PHE A 154 0.45 -30.42 -10.23
C PHE A 154 1.20 -30.78 -8.95
N MET A 155 0.49 -31.24 -7.91
CA MET A 155 1.06 -31.47 -6.59
C MET A 155 1.61 -32.89 -6.41
N GLU A 156 0.98 -33.90 -7.00
CA GLU A 156 1.27 -35.31 -6.74
C GLU A 156 2.07 -35.95 -7.88
N GLU A 157 1.61 -35.79 -9.12
CA GLU A 157 2.20 -36.48 -10.28
C GLU A 157 3.39 -35.75 -10.90
N LYS A 158 3.38 -34.40 -10.97
CA LYS A 158 4.46 -33.61 -11.59
C LYS A 158 5.35 -32.83 -10.64
N LYS A 159 5.13 -32.85 -9.31
CA LYS A 159 5.78 -31.99 -8.31
C LYS A 159 6.28 -30.68 -8.92
N TYR A 160 5.33 -29.86 -9.40
CA TYR A 160 5.69 -28.67 -10.17
C TYR A 160 6.53 -27.72 -9.32
N ASP A 161 7.80 -27.54 -9.72
CA ASP A 161 8.79 -26.73 -9.01
C ASP A 161 9.44 -25.74 -9.96
N LEU A 162 8.78 -24.59 -10.12
CA LEU A 162 9.23 -23.53 -11.00
C LEU A 162 10.67 -23.10 -10.67
N VAL A 163 11.04 -22.95 -9.40
CA VAL A 163 12.40 -22.49 -9.03
C VAL A 163 13.47 -23.43 -9.54
N ASN A 164 13.28 -24.74 -9.43
CA ASN A 164 14.25 -25.71 -9.94
C ASN A 164 14.37 -25.70 -11.46
N ILE A 165 13.29 -25.36 -12.19
CA ILE A 165 13.35 -25.09 -13.63
C ILE A 165 14.15 -23.80 -13.88
N LEU A 166 13.84 -22.72 -13.17
CA LEU A 166 14.50 -21.42 -13.33
C LEU A 166 16.00 -21.47 -13.01
N ARG A 167 16.43 -22.33 -12.09
CA ARG A 167 17.85 -22.56 -11.74
C ARG A 167 18.70 -23.09 -12.89
N GLN A 168 18.09 -23.63 -13.95
CA GLN A 168 18.80 -24.10 -15.14
C GLN A 168 19.31 -22.94 -16.01
N PHE A 169 18.79 -21.73 -15.78
CA PHE A 169 19.14 -20.53 -16.54
C PHE A 169 20.14 -19.67 -15.78
N SER A 170 21.11 -19.13 -16.50
CA SER A 170 22.24 -18.37 -15.94
C SER A 170 22.04 -16.86 -15.91
N ASN A 171 21.00 -16.33 -16.58
CA ASN A 171 20.76 -14.90 -16.68
C ASN A 171 19.29 -14.51 -16.46
N SER A 172 19.07 -13.28 -15.99
CA SER A 172 17.77 -12.70 -15.64
C SER A 172 16.81 -12.69 -16.84
N LYS A 173 17.30 -12.42 -18.05
CA LYS A 173 16.47 -12.42 -19.28
C LYS A 173 15.86 -13.79 -19.58
N ALA A 174 16.65 -14.85 -19.49
CA ALA A 174 16.19 -16.21 -19.70
C ALA A 174 15.23 -16.67 -18.60
N ILE A 175 15.53 -16.34 -17.34
CA ILE A 175 14.64 -16.59 -16.20
C ILE A 175 13.31 -15.85 -16.38
N TYR A 176 13.34 -14.56 -16.74
CA TYR A 176 12.16 -13.75 -16.98
C TYR A 176 11.27 -14.38 -18.08
N LYS A 177 11.87 -14.79 -19.20
CA LYS A 177 11.17 -15.47 -20.29
C LYS A 177 10.50 -16.77 -19.81
N GLU A 178 11.23 -17.62 -19.09
CA GLU A 178 10.69 -18.89 -18.58
C GLU A 178 9.52 -18.67 -17.61
N ILE A 179 9.63 -17.65 -16.74
CA ILE A 179 8.55 -17.24 -15.86
C ILE A 179 7.32 -16.83 -16.68
N LEU A 180 7.47 -16.04 -17.76
CA LEU A 180 6.37 -15.64 -18.64
C LEU A 180 5.73 -16.85 -19.34
N ASP A 181 6.54 -17.77 -19.85
CA ASP A 181 6.05 -18.96 -20.56
C ASP A 181 5.22 -19.87 -19.64
N ASN A 182 5.57 -19.92 -18.34
CA ASN A 182 4.84 -20.68 -17.33
C ASN A 182 3.69 -19.90 -16.66
N TYR A 183 3.69 -18.57 -16.75
CA TYR A 183 2.72 -17.72 -16.07
C TYR A 183 1.29 -18.06 -16.44
N HIS A 184 1.00 -18.18 -17.74
CA HIS A 184 -0.34 -18.49 -18.23
C HIS A 184 -0.85 -19.82 -17.69
N ILE A 185 0.03 -20.83 -17.61
CA ILE A 185 -0.31 -22.14 -17.07
C ILE A 185 -0.70 -21.99 -15.59
N ILE A 186 0.13 -21.35 -14.77
CA ILE A 186 -0.11 -21.22 -13.34
C ILE A 186 -1.35 -20.36 -13.07
N SER A 187 -1.41 -19.16 -13.66
CA SER A 187 -2.48 -18.18 -13.43
C SER A 187 -3.84 -18.70 -13.94
N ASN A 188 -3.91 -19.21 -15.17
CA ASN A 188 -5.17 -19.74 -15.71
C ASN A 188 -5.63 -20.96 -14.91
N THR A 189 -4.72 -21.87 -14.57
CA THR A 189 -5.06 -23.05 -13.75
C THR A 189 -5.66 -22.63 -12.41
N ALA A 190 -5.09 -21.60 -11.78
CA ALA A 190 -5.53 -21.11 -10.49
C ALA A 190 -6.98 -20.54 -10.58
N PHE A 191 -7.26 -19.67 -11.56
CA PHE A 191 -8.57 -19.04 -11.73
C PHE A 191 -9.65 -19.96 -12.32
N GLU A 192 -9.30 -20.80 -13.31
CA GLU A 192 -10.23 -21.74 -13.96
C GLU A 192 -10.78 -22.80 -12.98
N ASN A 193 -10.01 -23.14 -11.94
CA ASN A 193 -10.45 -24.09 -10.92
C ASN A 193 -11.17 -23.41 -9.75
N HIS A 194 -10.71 -22.24 -9.29
CA HIS A 194 -11.32 -21.57 -8.15
C HIS A 194 -12.71 -21.00 -8.48
N GLY A 195 -12.88 -20.35 -9.65
CA GLY A 195 -14.11 -19.67 -10.03
C GLY A 195 -15.36 -20.57 -10.03
N PRO A 196 -15.37 -21.67 -10.82
CA PRO A 196 -16.51 -22.60 -10.86
C PRO A 196 -16.81 -23.25 -9.51
N VAL A 197 -15.79 -23.62 -8.73
CA VAL A 197 -15.97 -24.24 -7.41
C VAL A 197 -16.56 -23.26 -6.40
N SER A 198 -16.08 -22.01 -6.40
CA SER A 198 -16.62 -20.94 -5.55
C SER A 198 -18.09 -20.65 -5.89
N MET A 199 -18.41 -20.52 -7.17
CA MET A 199 -19.78 -20.36 -7.66
C MET A 199 -20.68 -21.53 -7.25
N GLY A 200 -20.22 -22.77 -7.48
CA GLY A 200 -20.93 -23.98 -7.11
C GLY A 200 -21.19 -24.07 -5.60
N SER A 201 -20.25 -23.63 -4.77
CA SER A 201 -20.45 -23.55 -3.31
C SER A 201 -21.50 -22.52 -2.92
N SER A 202 -21.48 -21.31 -3.51
CA SER A 202 -22.47 -20.26 -3.22
C SER A 202 -23.88 -20.69 -3.61
N LEU A 203 -24.04 -21.37 -4.76
CA LEU A 203 -25.32 -21.92 -5.19
C LEU A 203 -25.84 -23.01 -4.23
N LYS A 204 -24.96 -23.85 -3.68
CA LYS A 204 -25.35 -24.86 -2.67
C LYS A 204 -25.83 -24.19 -1.38
N ASN A 205 -25.16 -23.13 -0.92
CA ASN A 205 -25.62 -22.32 0.21
C ASN A 205 -27.01 -21.71 -0.07
N ALA A 206 -27.25 -21.22 -1.29
CA ALA A 206 -28.56 -20.71 -1.67
C ALA A 206 -29.65 -21.80 -1.66
N ILE A 207 -29.34 -23.03 -2.09
CA ILE A 207 -30.25 -24.19 -2.00
C ILE A 207 -30.54 -24.54 -0.53
N LEU A 208 -29.51 -24.54 0.34
CA LEU A 208 -29.67 -24.75 1.77
C LEU A 208 -30.59 -23.69 2.39
N LYS A 209 -30.33 -22.40 2.13
CA LYS A 209 -31.17 -21.29 2.60
C LYS A 209 -32.59 -21.41 2.07
N ALA A 210 -32.81 -21.70 0.78
CA ALA A 210 -34.15 -21.88 0.21
C ALA A 210 -34.92 -23.04 0.86
N THR A 211 -34.22 -24.12 1.22
CA THR A 211 -34.82 -25.28 1.91
C THR A 211 -35.31 -24.91 3.31
N LEU A 212 -34.51 -24.12 4.05
CA LEU A 212 -34.85 -23.61 5.37
C LEU A 212 -35.96 -22.53 5.31
N GLN A 213 -35.84 -21.57 4.38
CA GLN A 213 -36.78 -20.47 4.18
C GLN A 213 -38.18 -20.94 3.78
N GLY A 214 -38.33 -22.13 3.19
CA GLY A 214 -39.62 -22.69 2.79
C GLY A 214 -40.66 -22.91 3.91
N ALA A 215 -40.39 -22.51 5.16
CA ALA A 215 -41.27 -22.62 6.32
C ALA A 215 -41.48 -21.32 7.12
N MET A 216 -40.73 -20.24 6.85
CA MET A 216 -40.86 -18.94 7.55
C MET A 216 -40.46 -17.79 6.62
N LYS A 217 -41.01 -16.58 6.81
CA LYS A 217 -40.42 -15.36 6.21
C LYS A 217 -39.03 -15.14 6.82
N ASP A 218 -38.14 -14.45 6.11
CA ASP A 218 -36.79 -14.14 6.60
C ASP A 218 -36.86 -13.56 8.02
N ASN A 219 -36.23 -14.28 8.96
CA ASN A 219 -36.19 -13.93 10.37
C ASN A 219 -34.80 -14.24 10.96
N PRO A 220 -34.42 -13.63 12.10
CA PRO A 220 -33.11 -13.85 12.71
C PRO A 220 -32.80 -15.31 13.09
N GLU A 221 -33.83 -16.12 13.33
CA GLU A 221 -33.68 -17.54 13.68
C GLU A 221 -33.23 -18.39 12.48
N LEU A 222 -33.76 -18.10 11.28
CA LEU A 222 -33.36 -18.73 10.03
C LEU A 222 -31.87 -18.48 9.72
N ASP A 223 -31.42 -17.23 9.89
CA ASP A 223 -30.00 -16.89 9.66
C ASP A 223 -29.10 -17.49 10.75
N ALA A 224 -29.57 -17.62 12.00
CA ALA A 224 -28.84 -18.32 13.06
C ALA A 224 -28.65 -19.82 12.74
N ASP A 225 -29.72 -20.52 12.37
CA ASP A 225 -29.69 -21.94 11.99
C ASP A 225 -28.77 -22.16 10.76
N LEU A 226 -28.87 -21.29 9.75
CA LEU A 226 -28.01 -21.33 8.56
C LEU A 226 -26.53 -21.16 8.91
N ASN A 227 -26.19 -20.19 9.76
CA ASN A 227 -24.82 -19.94 10.19
C ASN A 227 -24.24 -21.10 11.01
N GLU A 228 -25.05 -21.72 11.87
CA GLU A 228 -24.65 -22.89 12.65
C GLU A 228 -24.39 -24.12 11.77
N MET A 229 -25.18 -24.33 10.72
CA MET A 229 -24.97 -25.39 9.73
C MET A 229 -23.74 -25.19 8.86
N ILE A 230 -23.43 -23.95 8.49
CA ILE A 230 -22.25 -23.61 7.68
C ILE A 230 -20.96 -23.71 8.52
N SER A 231 -20.99 -23.19 9.75
CA SER A 231 -19.82 -23.15 10.65
C SER A 231 -19.41 -24.50 11.22
N SER A 232 -20.27 -25.51 11.14
CA SER A 232 -19.99 -26.90 11.54
C SER A 232 -19.34 -27.75 10.44
N CYS A 233 -18.94 -27.14 9.32
CA CYS A 233 -18.17 -27.83 8.29
C CYS A 233 -16.79 -28.25 8.82
N ASN A 234 -16.52 -29.56 8.85
CA ASN A 234 -15.25 -30.11 9.35
C ASN A 234 -14.14 -30.09 8.29
N ASP A 235 -14.48 -30.01 7.00
CA ASP A 235 -13.54 -30.09 5.88
C ASP A 235 -12.95 -28.72 5.48
N VAL A 236 -12.60 -27.90 6.48
CA VAL A 236 -12.06 -26.54 6.27
C VAL A 236 -10.55 -26.55 6.48
N ILE A 237 -9.79 -26.61 5.39
CA ILE A 237 -8.31 -26.68 5.45
C ILE A 237 -7.68 -25.49 6.19
N SER A 238 -8.30 -24.30 6.12
CA SER A 238 -7.84 -23.13 6.87
C SER A 238 -7.97 -23.30 8.39
N ALA A 239 -8.87 -24.16 8.87
CA ALA A 239 -9.01 -24.50 10.29
C ALA A 239 -7.90 -25.46 10.76
N GLU A 240 -7.21 -26.17 9.86
CA GLU A 240 -6.04 -26.99 10.20
C GLU A 240 -4.86 -26.15 10.70
N VAL A 241 -4.71 -24.89 10.24
CA VAL A 241 -3.60 -24.01 10.61
C VAL A 241 -3.56 -23.73 12.13
N PRO A 242 -4.61 -23.16 12.76
CA PRO A 242 -4.59 -22.92 14.20
C PRO A 242 -4.54 -24.24 15.00
N ASN A 243 -5.10 -25.33 14.49
CA ASN A 243 -5.01 -26.65 15.14
C ASN A 243 -3.57 -27.19 15.14
N SER A 244 -2.88 -27.12 14.00
CA SER A 244 -1.48 -27.55 13.86
C SER A 244 -0.54 -26.73 14.73
N LEU A 245 -0.71 -25.39 14.74
CA LEU A 245 0.08 -24.51 15.61
C LEU A 245 -0.17 -24.80 17.10
N ARG A 246 -1.41 -25.15 17.47
CA ARG A 246 -1.75 -25.56 18.83
C ARG A 246 -1.12 -26.91 19.20
N ASP A 247 -1.10 -27.87 18.28
CA ASP A 247 -0.46 -29.17 18.50
C ASP A 247 1.06 -29.06 18.60
N ILE A 248 1.68 -28.13 17.86
CA ILE A 248 3.08 -27.74 18.04
C ILE A 248 3.25 -27.16 19.45
N ALA A 249 2.45 -26.18 19.85
CA ALA A 249 2.52 -25.56 21.18
C ALA A 249 2.39 -26.60 22.31
N LYS A 250 1.49 -27.58 22.17
CA LYS A 250 1.32 -28.68 23.16
C LYS A 250 2.55 -29.57 23.29
N SER A 251 3.21 -29.87 22.18
CA SER A 251 4.35 -30.78 22.13
C SER A 251 5.67 -30.15 22.60
N ILE A 252 5.70 -28.83 22.84
CA ILE A 252 6.84 -28.16 23.46
C ILE A 252 6.97 -28.62 24.92
N LYS A 253 8.11 -29.24 25.24
CA LYS A 253 8.40 -29.77 26.58
C LYS A 253 8.57 -28.67 27.63
N ASP A 254 9.49 -27.73 27.38
CA ASP A 254 9.75 -26.59 28.26
C ASP A 254 9.06 -25.32 27.75
N LYS A 255 7.76 -25.23 28.06
CA LYS A 255 6.91 -24.12 27.62
C LYS A 255 7.31 -22.79 28.24
N GLN A 256 7.88 -22.80 29.44
CA GLN A 256 8.24 -21.58 30.16
C GLN A 256 9.49 -20.95 29.55
N THR A 257 10.55 -21.74 29.35
CA THR A 257 11.79 -21.28 28.71
C THR A 257 11.53 -20.86 27.27
N PHE A 258 10.76 -21.64 26.50
CA PHE A 258 10.45 -21.31 25.10
C PHE A 258 9.75 -19.95 24.94
N ARG A 259 8.93 -19.54 25.91
CA ARG A 259 8.25 -18.24 25.90
C ARG A 259 9.20 -17.06 26.16
N GLN A 260 10.27 -17.29 26.92
CA GLN A 260 11.24 -16.25 27.30
C GLN A 260 12.29 -15.99 26.21
N LEU A 261 12.51 -16.93 25.30
CA LEU A 261 13.38 -16.75 24.13
C LEU A 261 12.91 -15.56 23.27
N SER A 262 13.82 -14.95 22.52
CA SER A 262 13.44 -14.06 21.41
C SER A 262 12.66 -14.83 20.33
N ASP A 263 12.02 -14.13 19.39
CA ASP A 263 11.27 -14.82 18.33
C ASP A 263 12.20 -15.56 17.38
N GLU A 264 13.38 -14.99 17.14
CA GLU A 264 14.44 -15.56 16.32
C GLU A 264 15.07 -16.80 16.99
N GLU A 265 15.31 -16.74 18.30
CA GLU A 265 15.82 -17.89 19.06
C GLU A 265 14.82 -19.04 19.11
N ALA A 266 13.55 -18.74 19.41
CA ALA A 266 12.47 -19.72 19.41
C ALA A 266 12.28 -20.38 18.03
N LEU A 267 12.43 -19.59 16.95
CA LEU A 267 12.46 -20.11 15.59
C LEU A 267 13.62 -21.09 15.39
N GLN A 268 14.85 -20.72 15.80
CA GLN A 268 16.01 -21.59 15.66
C GLN A 268 15.86 -22.91 16.41
N VAL A 269 15.24 -22.89 17.61
CA VAL A 269 14.93 -24.10 18.38
C VAL A 269 14.04 -25.06 17.59
N LEU A 270 12.91 -24.60 17.07
CA LEU A 270 11.98 -25.44 16.30
C LEU A 270 12.55 -25.85 14.93
N TYR A 271 13.40 -25.03 14.33
CA TYR A 271 13.94 -25.28 13.00
C TYR A 271 15.11 -26.28 13.03
N LYS A 272 16.02 -26.15 13.99
CA LYS A 272 17.20 -27.03 14.14
C LYS A 272 16.92 -28.27 14.99
N GLY A 273 15.91 -28.22 15.86
CA GLY A 273 15.56 -29.34 16.71
C GLY A 273 15.06 -30.58 15.96
N THR A 274 15.07 -31.70 16.68
CA THR A 274 14.63 -33.02 16.22
C THR A 274 13.54 -33.63 17.10
N ASP A 275 13.05 -32.86 18.09
CA ASP A 275 11.97 -33.29 18.97
C ASP A 275 10.60 -33.19 18.28
N GLU A 276 9.56 -33.69 18.96
CA GLU A 276 8.21 -33.78 18.41
C GLU A 276 7.69 -32.41 17.94
N SER A 277 7.92 -31.35 18.71
CA SER A 277 7.54 -29.98 18.33
C SER A 277 8.26 -29.49 17.08
N SER A 278 9.56 -29.78 16.95
CA SER A 278 10.34 -29.39 15.77
C SER A 278 9.89 -30.16 14.52
N LEU A 279 9.60 -31.46 14.65
CA LEU A 279 9.09 -32.28 13.54
C LEU A 279 7.72 -31.78 13.08
N LYS A 280 6.80 -31.53 14.02
CA LYS A 280 5.48 -30.96 13.73
C LYS A 280 5.57 -29.57 13.08
N PHE A 281 6.51 -28.74 13.52
CA PHE A 281 6.73 -27.42 12.92
C PHE A 281 7.26 -27.51 11.48
N LYS A 282 8.19 -28.43 11.20
CA LYS A 282 8.67 -28.69 9.83
C LYS A 282 7.55 -29.18 8.91
N GLN A 283 6.76 -30.15 9.38
CA GLN A 283 5.57 -30.64 8.65
C GLN A 283 4.55 -29.52 8.41
N PHE A 284 4.33 -28.64 9.40
CA PHE A 284 3.48 -27.47 9.25
C PHE A 284 3.99 -26.53 8.16
N LEU A 285 5.29 -26.23 8.10
CA LEU A 285 5.87 -25.38 7.05
C LEU A 285 5.83 -26.04 5.67
N GLU A 286 5.98 -27.36 5.58
CA GLU A 286 5.81 -28.09 4.33
C GLU A 286 4.36 -28.05 3.83
N ARG A 287 3.41 -28.28 4.73
CA ARG A 287 1.98 -28.32 4.40
C ARG A 287 1.40 -26.92 4.19
N HIS A 288 1.61 -25.98 5.09
CA HIS A 288 0.94 -24.67 5.10
C HIS A 288 1.89 -23.48 4.89
N GLY A 289 3.19 -23.69 4.77
CA GLY A 289 4.17 -22.60 4.72
C GLY A 289 4.12 -21.74 3.45
N HIS A 290 3.42 -22.15 2.40
CA HIS A 290 3.18 -21.33 1.20
C HIS A 290 2.12 -20.22 1.41
N ARG A 291 1.42 -20.23 2.55
CA ARG A 291 0.46 -19.19 2.94
C ARG A 291 1.16 -18.05 3.68
N GLY A 292 0.46 -16.94 3.92
CA GLY A 292 1.01 -15.84 4.69
C GLY A 292 0.15 -14.57 4.65
N TYR A 293 0.71 -13.48 5.17
CA TYR A 293 0.12 -12.16 4.98
C TYR A 293 0.15 -11.79 3.49
N ARG A 294 -0.97 -11.26 2.96
CA ARG A 294 -1.13 -10.88 1.55
C ARG A 294 -0.71 -12.01 0.60
N GLU A 295 -1.35 -13.16 0.75
CA GLU A 295 -0.99 -14.43 0.10
C GLU A 295 -1.14 -14.45 -1.44
N LEU A 296 -1.66 -13.39 -2.07
CA LEU A 296 -1.66 -13.24 -3.54
C LEU A 296 -0.67 -12.20 -4.08
N ASP A 297 -0.07 -11.37 -3.21
CA ASP A 297 0.95 -10.40 -3.59
C ASP A 297 2.36 -11.03 -3.43
N PRO A 298 3.07 -11.36 -4.53
CA PRO A 298 4.42 -11.90 -4.51
C PRO A 298 5.48 -11.05 -3.80
N MET A 299 5.24 -9.76 -3.55
CA MET A 299 6.16 -8.95 -2.75
C MET A 299 6.27 -9.48 -1.30
N TYR A 300 5.22 -10.08 -0.76
CA TYR A 300 5.22 -10.53 0.64
C TYR A 300 5.78 -11.94 0.75
N LYS A 301 6.64 -12.20 1.74
CA LYS A 301 7.19 -13.55 1.94
C LYS A 301 6.14 -14.47 2.58
N PRO A 302 6.00 -15.72 2.12
CA PRO A 302 5.11 -16.70 2.74
C PRO A 302 5.70 -17.17 4.08
N TRP A 303 4.94 -17.88 4.92
CA TRP A 303 5.40 -18.33 6.24
C TRP A 303 6.64 -19.22 6.17
N LYS A 304 6.86 -19.97 5.08
CA LYS A 304 8.10 -20.72 4.86
C LYS A 304 9.31 -19.81 4.70
N GLY A 305 9.14 -18.64 4.09
CA GLY A 305 10.18 -17.62 3.90
C GLY A 305 10.30 -16.65 5.08
N ASN A 306 9.24 -16.46 5.87
CA ASN A 306 9.25 -15.70 7.12
C ASN A 306 8.33 -16.37 8.18
N PRO A 307 8.86 -17.32 8.97
CA PRO A 307 8.04 -18.07 9.94
C PRO A 307 7.73 -17.34 11.25
N ILE A 308 8.29 -16.13 11.48
CA ILE A 308 8.17 -15.40 12.75
C ILE A 308 6.71 -15.18 13.20
N PRO A 309 5.74 -14.84 12.31
CA PRO A 309 4.33 -14.73 12.73
C PRO A 309 3.75 -16.02 13.33
N CYS A 310 4.20 -17.18 12.85
CA CYS A 310 3.80 -18.48 13.40
C CYS A 310 4.38 -18.68 14.81
N ILE A 311 5.64 -18.28 15.04
CA ILE A 311 6.29 -18.33 16.36
C ILE A 311 5.55 -17.46 17.38
N LYS A 312 5.22 -16.22 17.00
CA LYS A 312 4.42 -15.30 17.84
C LYS A 312 3.07 -15.90 18.21
N THR A 313 2.41 -16.55 17.25
CA THR A 313 1.14 -17.23 17.47
C THR A 313 1.29 -18.40 18.45
N ILE A 314 2.31 -19.24 18.29
CA ILE A 314 2.63 -20.36 19.21
C ILE A 314 2.88 -19.84 20.63
N LYS A 315 3.72 -18.81 20.80
CA LYS A 315 3.98 -18.18 22.11
C LYS A 315 2.71 -17.60 22.75
N THR A 316 1.84 -17.00 21.94
CA THR A 316 0.54 -16.49 22.40
C THR A 316 -0.36 -17.63 22.90
N MET A 317 -0.42 -18.75 22.18
CA MET A 317 -1.19 -19.94 22.59
C MET A 317 -0.67 -20.54 23.90
N LEU A 318 0.65 -20.57 24.10
CA LEU A 318 1.27 -20.99 25.37
C LEU A 318 0.96 -20.05 26.54
N SER A 319 0.45 -18.84 26.26
CA SER A 319 0.05 -17.85 27.25
C SER A 319 -1.39 -17.99 27.73
N GLY A 320 -2.19 -18.77 27.02
CA GLY A 320 -3.57 -19.07 27.38
C GLY A 320 -3.72 -20.14 28.46
N SER A 321 -4.96 -20.37 28.91
CA SER A 321 -5.29 -21.50 29.80
C SER A 321 -5.24 -22.83 29.04
N GLU A 322 -5.03 -23.96 29.74
CA GLU A 322 -5.04 -25.29 29.10
C GLU A 322 -6.35 -25.59 28.36
N LYS A 323 -7.48 -25.02 28.82
CA LYS A 323 -8.78 -25.11 28.14
C LYS A 323 -8.81 -24.42 26.78
N GLN A 324 -7.97 -23.39 26.55
CA GLN A 324 -7.78 -22.76 25.24
C GLN A 324 -6.88 -23.59 24.31
N LEU A 325 -6.17 -24.58 24.86
CA LEU A 325 -5.43 -25.58 24.10
C LEU A 325 -6.32 -26.79 23.71
N GLU A 326 -7.60 -26.84 24.07
CA GLU A 326 -8.52 -27.87 23.58
C GLU A 326 -9.13 -27.45 22.23
N ALA A 327 -9.21 -28.38 21.28
CA ALA A 327 -9.86 -28.13 19.99
C ALA A 327 -11.38 -28.11 20.18
N LYS A 328 -12.09 -27.15 19.58
CA LYS A 328 -13.55 -27.21 19.49
C LYS A 328 -13.94 -28.41 18.63
N VAL A 329 -14.62 -29.38 19.22
CA VAL A 329 -15.23 -30.49 18.48
C VAL A 329 -16.49 -29.98 17.80
N GLY A 330 -16.57 -30.09 16.47
CA GLY A 330 -17.76 -29.72 15.69
C GLY A 330 -18.97 -30.58 16.06
N LYS A 331 -20.18 -30.01 15.98
CA LYS A 331 -21.44 -30.76 16.20
C LYS A 331 -21.67 -31.75 15.05
N SER A 332 -22.25 -32.91 15.35
CA SER A 332 -22.66 -33.86 14.31
C SER A 332 -23.88 -33.32 13.54
N VAL A 333 -24.05 -33.76 12.29
CA VAL A 333 -25.24 -33.44 11.45
C VAL A 333 -26.54 -33.80 12.17
N ASP A 334 -26.56 -34.90 12.94
CA ASP A 334 -27.72 -35.30 13.71
C ASP A 334 -28.11 -34.26 14.77
N ARG A 335 -27.14 -33.81 15.58
CA ARG A 335 -27.38 -32.82 16.63
C ARG A 335 -27.78 -31.46 16.06
N LEU A 336 -27.15 -31.03 14.96
CA LEU A 336 -27.50 -29.78 14.28
C LEU A 336 -28.96 -29.76 13.80
N ILE A 337 -29.51 -30.92 13.43
CA ILE A 337 -30.89 -31.04 12.95
C ILE A 337 -31.88 -31.19 14.10
N GLU A 338 -31.46 -31.75 15.23
CA GLU A 338 -32.27 -31.82 16.47
C GLU A 338 -32.43 -30.43 17.10
N GLU A 339 -31.40 -29.60 17.05
CA GLU A 339 -31.38 -28.25 17.63
C GLU A 339 -31.97 -27.16 16.72
N LEU A 340 -32.50 -27.54 15.55
CA LEU A 340 -33.13 -26.63 14.58
C LEU A 340 -34.31 -25.86 15.21
N LYS A 341 -34.24 -24.54 15.14
CA LYS A 341 -35.34 -23.66 15.53
C LYS A 341 -36.38 -23.52 14.42
N THR A 342 -35.94 -23.66 13.17
CA THR A 342 -36.80 -23.57 11.98
C THR A 342 -37.74 -24.79 11.87
N PRO A 343 -39.08 -24.59 11.79
CA PRO A 343 -40.02 -25.70 11.65
C PRO A 343 -39.94 -26.30 10.25
N LEU A 344 -39.65 -27.60 10.13
CA LEU A 344 -39.56 -28.30 8.84
C LEU A 344 -40.48 -29.52 8.81
N THR A 345 -41.05 -29.83 7.64
CA THR A 345 -41.79 -31.07 7.44
C THR A 345 -40.85 -32.29 7.56
N PRO A 346 -41.34 -33.48 7.94
CA PRO A 346 -40.50 -34.67 8.08
C PRO A 346 -39.68 -35.00 6.82
N ILE A 347 -40.28 -34.82 5.64
CA ILE A 347 -39.62 -35.03 4.34
C ILE A 347 -38.48 -34.02 4.13
N LYS A 348 -38.74 -32.72 4.37
CA LYS A 348 -37.71 -31.67 4.25
C LYS A 348 -36.57 -31.90 5.24
N ARG A 349 -36.89 -32.29 6.48
CA ARG A 349 -35.88 -32.62 7.51
C ARG A 349 -35.03 -33.82 7.10
N LEU A 350 -35.62 -34.85 6.50
CA LEU A 350 -34.89 -36.00 5.97
C LEU A 350 -33.98 -35.63 4.79
N LEU A 351 -34.47 -34.84 3.83
CA LEU A 351 -33.69 -34.34 2.68
C LEU A 351 -32.54 -33.45 3.13
N LEU A 352 -32.79 -32.57 4.10
CA LEU A 352 -31.78 -31.71 4.71
C LEU A 352 -30.66 -32.55 5.33
N LYS A 353 -31.03 -33.55 6.14
CA LYS A 353 -30.12 -34.47 6.82
C LYS A 353 -29.26 -35.32 5.89
N LYS A 354 -29.90 -35.95 4.90
CA LYS A 354 -29.25 -37.00 4.10
C LYS A 354 -28.60 -36.46 2.83
N LEU A 355 -29.03 -35.32 2.31
CA LEU A 355 -28.59 -34.82 1.00
C LEU A 355 -28.07 -33.38 1.06
N ILE A 356 -28.92 -32.43 1.46
CA ILE A 356 -28.66 -30.99 1.22
C ILE A 356 -27.52 -30.48 2.09
N LEU A 357 -27.53 -30.76 3.40
CA LEU A 357 -26.48 -30.30 4.31
C LEU A 357 -25.12 -30.95 4.00
N PRO A 358 -24.99 -32.28 3.85
CA PRO A 358 -23.71 -32.89 3.46
C PRO A 358 -23.20 -32.46 2.09
N TYR A 359 -24.10 -32.18 1.13
CA TYR A 359 -23.72 -31.67 -0.18
C TYR A 359 -23.18 -30.23 -0.11
N THR A 360 -23.80 -29.41 0.74
CA THR A 360 -23.41 -28.01 0.96
C THR A 360 -22.07 -27.92 1.69
N GLN A 361 -21.90 -28.68 2.79
CA GLN A 361 -20.64 -28.74 3.54
C GLN A 361 -19.46 -29.22 2.68
N ARG A 362 -19.66 -30.27 1.87
CA ARG A 362 -18.64 -30.69 0.88
C ARG A 362 -18.32 -29.59 -0.13
N GLY A 363 -19.33 -28.82 -0.56
CA GLY A 363 -19.14 -27.65 -1.43
C GLY A 363 -18.21 -26.61 -0.81
N ILE A 364 -18.43 -26.29 0.47
CA ILE A 364 -17.57 -25.38 1.26
C ILE A 364 -16.15 -25.93 1.35
N GLY A 365 -15.99 -27.22 1.69
CA GLY A 365 -14.68 -27.86 1.77
C GLY A 365 -13.92 -27.82 0.43
N TYR A 366 -14.58 -28.09 -0.69
CA TYR A 366 -13.95 -27.97 -2.02
C TYR A 366 -13.57 -26.52 -2.37
N ARG A 367 -14.36 -25.52 -1.97
CA ARG A 367 -14.02 -24.11 -2.14
C ARG A 367 -12.77 -23.73 -1.35
N GLU A 368 -12.63 -24.23 -0.13
CA GLU A 368 -11.43 -24.04 0.68
C GLU A 368 -10.21 -24.73 0.04
N ILE A 369 -10.37 -25.97 -0.45
CA ILE A 369 -9.30 -26.68 -1.19
C ILE A 369 -8.91 -25.92 -2.46
N SER A 370 -9.87 -25.34 -3.19
CA SER A 370 -9.58 -24.59 -4.41
C SER A 370 -8.84 -23.29 -4.12
N LYS A 371 -9.21 -22.56 -3.05
CA LYS A 371 -8.48 -21.37 -2.58
C LYS A 371 -7.05 -21.75 -2.18
N TYR A 372 -6.89 -22.81 -1.38
CA TYR A 372 -5.59 -23.34 -0.98
C TYR A 372 -4.71 -23.68 -2.19
N PHE A 373 -5.26 -24.41 -3.18
CA PHE A 373 -4.52 -24.78 -4.39
C PHE A 373 -4.13 -23.55 -5.23
N MET A 374 -5.02 -22.56 -5.35
CA MET A 374 -4.75 -21.29 -6.01
C MET A 374 -3.60 -20.53 -5.35
N ILE A 375 -3.57 -20.45 -4.01
CA ILE A 375 -2.48 -19.80 -3.25
C ILE A 375 -1.17 -20.56 -3.41
N TRP A 376 -1.22 -21.90 -3.38
CA TRP A 376 -0.02 -22.73 -3.61
C TRP A 376 0.58 -22.50 -5.00
N LEU A 377 -0.26 -22.43 -6.05
CA LEU A 377 0.15 -22.10 -7.41
C LEU A 377 0.76 -20.69 -7.49
N ASN A 378 0.10 -19.69 -6.86
CA ASN A 378 0.62 -18.33 -6.76
C ASN A 378 1.99 -18.28 -6.06
N ASN A 379 2.18 -19.08 -5.00
CA ASN A 379 3.46 -19.16 -4.31
C ASN A 379 4.59 -19.65 -5.23
N LYS A 380 4.31 -20.50 -6.22
CA LYS A 380 5.33 -20.90 -7.21
C LYS A 380 5.79 -19.73 -8.07
N LEU A 381 4.87 -18.87 -8.50
CA LEU A 381 5.21 -17.62 -9.20
C LEU A 381 5.97 -16.65 -8.30
N ARG A 382 5.54 -16.51 -7.04
CA ARG A 382 6.22 -15.70 -6.03
C ARG A 382 7.67 -16.14 -5.82
N GLU A 383 7.91 -17.43 -5.64
CA GLU A 383 9.25 -17.99 -5.51
C GLU A 383 10.09 -17.70 -6.77
N GLY A 384 9.49 -17.85 -7.95
CA GLY A 384 10.17 -17.52 -9.23
C GLY A 384 10.52 -16.04 -9.37
N PHE A 385 9.65 -15.14 -8.93
CA PHE A 385 9.91 -13.71 -8.94
C PHE A 385 11.00 -13.26 -7.99
N TRP A 386 11.00 -13.77 -6.75
CA TRP A 386 12.10 -13.50 -5.83
C TRP A 386 13.42 -14.04 -6.38
N TYR A 387 13.41 -15.21 -7.01
CA TYR A 387 14.60 -15.75 -7.67
C TYR A 387 15.07 -14.86 -8.84
N LEU A 388 14.15 -14.38 -9.69
CA LEU A 388 14.49 -13.42 -10.75
C LEU A 388 15.05 -12.12 -10.16
N ALA A 389 14.42 -11.57 -9.13
CA ALA A 389 14.86 -10.35 -8.47
C ALA A 389 16.29 -10.49 -7.91
N GLU A 390 16.58 -11.59 -7.21
CA GLU A 390 17.93 -11.90 -6.73
C GLU A 390 18.95 -12.01 -7.88
N GLN A 391 18.56 -12.62 -9.00
CA GLN A 391 19.43 -12.72 -10.17
C GLN A 391 19.67 -11.35 -10.82
N MET A 392 18.64 -10.51 -10.93
CA MET A 392 18.76 -9.14 -11.43
C MET A 392 19.68 -8.28 -10.55
N VAL A 393 19.69 -8.49 -9.22
CA VAL A 393 20.66 -7.87 -8.31
C VAL A 393 22.08 -8.35 -8.60
N ARG A 394 22.29 -9.67 -8.78
CA ARG A 394 23.61 -10.23 -9.10
C ARG A 394 24.18 -9.69 -10.41
N GLU A 395 23.30 -9.41 -11.37
CA GLU A 395 23.65 -8.81 -12.67
C GLU A 395 23.80 -7.28 -12.62
N GLY A 396 23.57 -6.65 -11.46
CA GLY A 396 23.65 -5.21 -11.28
C GLY A 396 22.54 -4.43 -11.99
N LEU A 397 21.40 -5.07 -12.29
CA LEU A 397 20.26 -4.45 -12.98
C LEU A 397 19.38 -3.64 -12.04
N ILE A 398 19.31 -4.03 -10.77
CA ILE A 398 18.50 -3.39 -9.73
C ILE A 398 19.29 -3.39 -8.40
N PRO A 399 19.04 -2.41 -7.50
CA PRO A 399 19.83 -2.24 -6.28
C PRO A 399 19.52 -3.26 -5.18
N SER A 400 18.28 -3.76 -5.11
CA SER A 400 17.87 -4.81 -4.17
C SER A 400 16.76 -5.68 -4.78
N ALA A 401 16.53 -6.85 -4.20
CA ALA A 401 15.49 -7.76 -4.68
C ALA A 401 14.08 -7.19 -4.40
N GLU A 402 13.91 -6.41 -3.34
CA GLU A 402 12.67 -5.73 -2.99
C GLU A 402 12.26 -4.70 -4.05
N SER A 403 13.23 -3.99 -4.63
CA SER A 403 13.00 -2.99 -5.69
C SER A 403 12.26 -3.56 -6.90
N PHE A 404 12.43 -4.86 -7.18
CA PHE A 404 11.75 -5.56 -8.28
C PHE A 404 10.23 -5.38 -8.23
N PHE A 405 9.63 -5.42 -7.04
CA PHE A 405 8.16 -5.40 -6.90
C PHE A 405 7.54 -4.02 -7.16
N TYR A 406 8.38 -3.00 -7.29
CA TYR A 406 7.98 -1.63 -7.63
C TYR A 406 8.19 -1.28 -9.09
N LEU A 407 8.73 -2.21 -9.87
CA LEU A 407 8.85 -2.10 -11.31
C LEU A 407 7.60 -2.65 -12.00
N THR A 408 7.30 -2.07 -13.15
CA THR A 408 6.35 -2.60 -14.13
C THR A 408 7.00 -3.78 -14.89
N VAL A 409 6.18 -4.68 -15.42
CA VAL A 409 6.58 -5.80 -16.29
C VAL A 409 7.38 -5.30 -17.48
N THR A 410 6.95 -4.19 -18.08
CA THR A 410 7.64 -3.51 -19.18
C THR A 410 9.01 -2.98 -18.77
N GLU A 411 9.13 -2.42 -17.56
CA GLU A 411 10.41 -1.97 -17.02
C GLU A 411 11.35 -3.14 -16.72
N VAL A 412 10.84 -4.23 -16.13
CA VAL A 412 11.60 -5.47 -15.90
C VAL A 412 12.10 -6.04 -17.23
N GLU A 413 11.24 -6.10 -18.24
CA GLU A 413 11.61 -6.55 -19.59
C GLU A 413 12.68 -5.66 -20.22
N ALA A 414 12.53 -4.34 -20.12
CA ALA A 414 13.52 -3.38 -20.62
C ALA A 414 14.88 -3.61 -19.95
N LEU A 415 14.93 -3.71 -18.62
CA LEU A 415 16.16 -3.99 -17.87
C LEU A 415 16.80 -5.32 -18.28
N CYS A 416 16.00 -6.38 -18.41
CA CYS A 416 16.46 -7.70 -18.88
C CYS A 416 16.99 -7.65 -20.32
N ASN A 417 16.47 -6.75 -21.15
CA ASN A 417 16.93 -6.54 -22.53
C ASN A 417 18.14 -5.60 -22.65
N GLY A 418 18.68 -5.10 -21.52
CA GLY A 418 19.87 -4.26 -21.50
C GLY A 418 19.58 -2.76 -21.41
N ASP A 419 18.32 -2.35 -21.31
CA ASP A 419 17.97 -0.96 -21.03
C ASP A 419 18.47 -0.58 -19.63
N ARG A 420 18.99 0.64 -19.50
CA ARG A 420 19.53 1.19 -18.26
C ARG A 420 18.97 2.57 -17.98
N ASP A 421 17.74 2.85 -18.43
CA ASP A 421 17.03 4.09 -18.15
C ASP A 421 17.13 4.45 -16.65
N PRO A 422 17.77 5.59 -16.31
CA PRO A 422 17.93 6.05 -14.94
C PRO A 422 16.60 6.24 -14.20
N LEU A 423 15.48 6.48 -14.88
CA LEU A 423 14.16 6.61 -14.26
C LEU A 423 13.63 5.27 -13.74
N ILE A 424 13.89 4.18 -14.47
CA ILE A 424 13.52 2.82 -14.07
C ILE A 424 14.34 2.43 -12.83
N LEU A 425 15.65 2.69 -12.88
CA LEU A 425 16.57 2.45 -11.76
C LEU A 425 16.20 3.31 -10.54
N ALA A 426 15.85 4.58 -10.76
CA ALA A 426 15.42 5.49 -9.70
C ALA A 426 14.13 4.99 -9.03
N ARG A 427 13.12 4.57 -9.80
CA ARG A 427 11.87 4.02 -9.23
C ARG A 427 12.14 2.77 -8.38
N GLY A 428 13.06 1.90 -8.82
CA GLY A 428 13.56 0.78 -8.01
C GLY A 428 14.25 1.24 -6.73
N MET A 429 15.13 2.25 -6.79
CA MET A 429 15.84 2.80 -5.63
C MET A 429 14.94 3.50 -4.60
N LEU A 430 13.86 4.14 -5.05
CA LEU A 430 12.90 4.85 -4.17
C LEU A 430 12.13 3.94 -3.21
N SER A 431 12.19 2.63 -3.43
CA SER A 431 11.45 1.63 -2.63
C SER A 431 12.31 0.87 -1.62
N GLY A 432 13.64 1.05 -1.65
CA GLY A 432 14.59 0.37 -0.76
C GLY A 432 14.89 1.10 0.56
N ASN A 433 14.39 2.32 0.75
CA ASN A 433 14.79 3.21 1.85
C ASN A 433 13.71 3.43 2.92
N GLU A 434 12.78 2.50 3.11
CA GLU A 434 11.89 2.53 4.30
C GLU A 434 12.49 1.82 5.53
N SER A 435 13.68 1.22 5.43
CA SER A 435 14.23 0.32 6.47
C SER A 435 15.13 0.98 7.53
N GLN A 436 15.16 2.31 7.68
CA GLN A 436 15.98 2.97 8.72
C GLN A 436 15.33 4.17 9.41
N LEU A 437 14.04 4.08 9.73
CA LEU A 437 13.48 4.91 10.79
C LEU A 437 12.83 3.99 11.81
N GLU A 438 13.37 3.99 13.03
CA GLU A 438 12.67 3.39 14.16
C GLU A 438 11.26 3.97 14.20
N PRO A 439 10.21 3.13 14.23
CA PRO A 439 8.84 3.62 14.26
C PRO A 439 8.66 4.42 15.53
N LYS A 440 8.54 5.74 15.38
CA LYS A 440 8.11 6.61 16.47
C LYS A 440 6.78 6.08 16.98
N VAL A 441 6.63 6.00 18.30
CA VAL A 441 5.35 5.63 18.93
C VAL A 441 4.33 6.70 18.54
N GLU A 442 3.58 6.45 17.48
CA GLU A 442 2.54 7.36 17.02
C GLU A 442 1.47 7.41 18.10
N LYS A 443 1.30 8.57 18.74
CA LYS A 443 0.20 8.74 19.70
C LYS A 443 -1.11 8.42 18.99
N SER A 444 -1.84 7.45 19.55
CA SER A 444 -3.13 7.04 19.01
C SER A 444 -4.07 8.25 18.94
N VAL A 445 -5.01 8.22 18.00
CA VAL A 445 -6.03 9.27 17.87
C VAL A 445 -6.78 9.45 19.20
N ASP A 446 -7.00 8.36 19.95
CA ASP A 446 -7.58 8.39 21.29
C ASP A 446 -6.73 9.20 22.28
N GLN A 447 -5.41 8.98 22.29
CA GLN A 447 -4.49 9.67 23.18
C GLN A 447 -4.38 11.16 22.86
N VAL A 448 -4.35 11.53 21.57
CA VAL A 448 -4.28 12.95 21.18
C VAL A 448 -5.58 13.67 21.53
N VAL A 449 -6.73 13.03 21.32
CA VAL A 449 -8.03 13.63 21.64
C VAL A 449 -8.27 13.71 23.15
N SER A 450 -7.69 12.80 23.96
CA SER A 450 -7.78 12.85 25.42
C SER A 450 -6.97 14.00 26.04
N GLU A 451 -5.82 14.34 25.44
CA GLU A 451 -4.89 15.39 25.89
C GLU A 451 -5.30 16.82 25.46
N LEU A 452 -6.39 17.00 24.70
CA LEU A 452 -6.86 18.32 24.27
C LEU A 452 -7.25 19.19 25.47
N LYS A 453 -6.54 20.30 25.66
CA LYS A 453 -6.84 21.32 26.69
C LYS A 453 -8.03 22.21 26.33
N THR A 454 -8.41 22.26 25.05
CA THR A 454 -9.51 23.08 24.56
C THR A 454 -10.86 22.45 24.95
N PRO A 455 -11.78 23.19 25.59
CA PRO A 455 -13.10 22.68 25.91
C PRO A 455 -13.89 22.43 24.63
N LEU A 456 -14.32 21.18 24.42
CA LEU A 456 -15.08 20.77 23.23
C LEU A 456 -16.34 20.01 23.65
N SER A 457 -17.44 20.24 22.94
CA SER A 457 -18.65 19.43 23.09
C SER A 457 -18.41 17.99 22.62
N TYR A 458 -19.19 17.05 23.14
CA TYR A 458 -19.10 15.63 22.79
C TYR A 458 -19.09 15.39 21.27
N TRP A 459 -20.02 16.03 20.54
CA TRP A 459 -20.13 15.88 19.08
C TRP A 459 -18.93 16.45 18.31
N ARG A 460 -18.38 17.59 18.75
CA ARG A 460 -17.16 18.15 18.14
C ARG A 460 -15.96 17.25 18.40
N ARG A 461 -15.86 16.68 19.62
CA ARG A 461 -14.79 15.73 19.97
C ARG A 461 -14.88 14.45 19.15
N LEU A 462 -16.09 13.92 18.95
CA LEU A 462 -16.33 12.74 18.11
C LEU A 462 -16.00 13.01 16.64
N LEU A 463 -16.38 14.17 16.10
CA LEU A 463 -16.07 14.59 14.72
C LEU A 463 -14.56 14.71 14.50
N ILE A 464 -13.83 15.32 15.44
CA ILE A 464 -12.36 15.44 15.38
C ILE A 464 -11.71 14.05 15.44
N HIS A 465 -12.17 13.19 16.35
CA HIS A 465 -11.65 11.84 16.54
C HIS A 465 -11.84 10.96 15.30
N LYS A 466 -13.06 10.86 14.80
CA LYS A 466 -13.42 9.88 13.76
C LYS A 466 -13.14 10.35 12.34
N LEU A 467 -13.20 11.65 12.09
CA LEU A 467 -13.19 12.20 10.73
C LEU A 467 -12.03 13.17 10.49
N LEU A 468 -12.00 14.29 11.23
CA LEU A 468 -11.13 15.41 10.87
C LEU A 468 -9.65 15.11 11.14
N LEU A 469 -9.29 14.58 12.32
CA LEU A 469 -7.88 14.35 12.65
C LEU A 469 -7.22 13.30 11.73
N PRO A 470 -7.84 12.12 11.46
CA PRO A 470 -7.30 11.19 10.46
C PRO A 470 -7.22 11.79 9.04
N TRP A 471 -8.16 12.66 8.67
CA TRP A 471 -8.13 13.34 7.38
C TRP A 471 -7.01 14.38 7.29
N CYS A 472 -6.84 15.21 8.32
CA CYS A 472 -5.74 16.18 8.42
C CYS A 472 -4.37 15.50 8.42
N ARG A 473 -4.19 14.39 9.16
CA ARG A 473 -2.93 13.61 9.16
C ARG A 473 -2.59 13.12 7.75
N ARG A 474 -3.56 12.52 7.05
CA ARG A 474 -3.39 12.11 5.65
C ARG A 474 -3.10 13.30 4.74
N GLY A 475 -3.78 14.43 4.93
CA GLY A 475 -3.56 15.66 4.17
C GLY A 475 -2.14 16.22 4.32
N VAL A 476 -1.57 16.19 5.53
CA VAL A 476 -0.16 16.56 5.76
C VAL A 476 0.77 15.60 5.02
N GLY A 477 0.52 14.29 5.11
CA GLY A 477 1.27 13.29 4.36
C GLY A 477 1.25 13.54 2.85
N TYR A 478 0.07 13.80 2.28
CA TYR A 478 -0.07 14.11 0.84
C TYR A 478 0.60 15.43 0.46
N ARG A 479 0.59 16.44 1.33
CA ARG A 479 1.28 17.72 1.11
C ARG A 479 2.81 17.54 1.04
N GLU A 480 3.38 16.78 1.97
CA GLU A 480 4.82 16.50 1.93
C GLU A 480 5.18 15.64 0.72
N LEU A 481 4.32 14.65 0.39
CA LEU A 481 4.49 13.82 -0.79
C LEU A 481 4.43 14.62 -2.10
N SER A 482 3.52 15.60 -2.22
CA SER A 482 3.43 16.43 -3.41
C SER A 482 4.66 17.33 -3.59
N LYS A 483 5.15 17.93 -2.49
CA LYS A 483 6.41 18.69 -2.50
C LYS A 483 7.59 17.80 -2.87
N TYR A 484 7.64 16.58 -2.34
CA TYR A 484 8.66 15.60 -2.69
C TYR A 484 8.66 15.30 -4.20
N PHE A 485 7.49 15.02 -4.80
CA PHE A 485 7.39 14.76 -6.24
C PHE A 485 7.81 15.97 -7.08
N LEU A 486 7.46 17.18 -6.67
CA LEU A 486 7.89 18.41 -7.36
C LEU A 486 9.41 18.54 -7.37
N ILE A 487 10.07 18.30 -6.23
CA ILE A 487 11.54 18.37 -6.12
C ILE A 487 12.19 17.24 -6.91
N TRP A 488 11.64 16.03 -6.85
CA TRP A 488 12.11 14.89 -7.62
C TRP A 488 12.05 15.15 -9.13
N MET A 489 10.91 15.67 -9.63
CA MET A 489 10.75 16.05 -11.03
C MET A 489 11.76 17.16 -11.43
N ASN A 490 11.93 18.17 -10.58
CA ASN A 490 12.95 19.21 -10.80
C ASN A 490 14.38 18.64 -10.86
N ASN A 491 14.68 17.58 -10.11
CA ASN A 491 15.96 16.90 -10.21
C ASN A 491 16.14 16.18 -11.54
N GLN A 492 15.08 15.61 -12.14
CA GLN A 492 15.14 15.05 -13.48
C GLN A 492 15.45 16.13 -14.53
N TYR A 493 14.75 17.27 -14.47
CA TYR A 493 15.06 18.41 -15.34
C TYR A 493 16.48 18.91 -15.13
N ARG A 494 16.96 19.01 -13.89
CA ARG A 494 18.33 19.43 -13.57
C ARG A 494 19.37 18.51 -14.21
N GLN A 495 19.15 17.19 -14.19
CA GLN A 495 20.03 16.23 -14.84
C GLN A 495 20.01 16.39 -16.36
N GLY A 496 18.82 16.52 -16.96
CA GLY A 496 18.67 16.80 -18.39
C GLY A 496 19.38 18.10 -18.81
N PHE A 497 19.21 19.19 -18.06
CA PHE A 497 19.88 20.47 -18.29
C PHE A 497 21.40 20.38 -18.10
N ARG A 498 21.91 19.59 -17.14
CA ARG A 498 23.34 19.33 -17.00
C ARG A 498 23.93 18.55 -18.18
N LEU A 499 23.17 17.65 -18.80
CA LEU A 499 23.59 16.95 -20.02
C LEU A 499 23.56 17.90 -21.22
N LEU A 500 22.44 18.60 -21.40
CA LEU A 500 22.27 19.56 -22.50
C LEU A 500 23.32 20.66 -22.45
N SER A 501 23.58 21.25 -21.28
CA SER A 501 24.62 22.27 -21.11
C SER A 501 26.01 21.79 -21.53
N LYS A 502 26.40 20.55 -21.21
CA LYS A 502 27.67 19.96 -21.67
C LYS A 502 27.68 19.78 -23.19
N GLN A 503 26.57 19.30 -23.75
CA GLN A 503 26.44 19.10 -25.18
C GLN A 503 26.52 20.42 -25.96
N MET A 504 25.83 21.46 -25.49
CA MET A 504 25.89 22.80 -26.08
C MET A 504 27.30 23.44 -26.01
N VAL A 505 28.11 23.07 -25.01
CA VAL A 505 29.53 23.46 -24.96
C VAL A 505 30.33 22.70 -26.02
N ASN A 506 30.14 21.40 -26.15
CA ASN A 506 30.81 20.57 -27.15
C ASN A 506 30.50 21.03 -28.58
N GLU A 507 29.27 21.50 -28.81
CA GLU A 507 28.81 22.05 -30.09
C GLU A 507 29.22 23.52 -30.30
N GLY A 508 29.91 24.14 -29.33
CA GLY A 508 30.36 25.52 -29.42
C GLY A 508 29.24 26.57 -29.34
N LEU A 509 28.04 26.20 -28.88
CA LEU A 509 26.89 27.09 -28.77
C LEU A 509 27.00 28.05 -27.57
N ILE A 510 27.64 27.58 -26.50
CA ILE A 510 27.85 28.34 -25.27
C ILE A 510 29.28 28.15 -24.75
N PRO A 511 29.86 29.14 -24.05
CA PRO A 511 31.27 29.09 -23.65
C PRO A 511 31.55 28.20 -22.43
N SER A 512 30.53 27.86 -21.63
CA SER A 512 30.66 26.99 -20.46
C SER A 512 29.32 26.39 -20.08
N ALA A 513 29.33 25.24 -19.39
CA ALA A 513 28.10 24.60 -18.94
C ALA A 513 27.34 25.47 -17.91
N GLU A 514 28.06 26.29 -17.14
CA GLU A 514 27.47 27.23 -16.19
C GLU A 514 26.66 28.33 -16.90
N SER A 515 27.11 28.77 -18.09
CA SER A 515 26.42 29.78 -18.90
C SER A 515 24.99 29.39 -19.24
N PHE A 516 24.70 28.09 -19.31
CA PHE A 516 23.37 27.56 -19.57
C PHE A 516 22.32 28.07 -18.58
N PHE A 517 22.67 28.18 -17.29
CA PHE A 517 21.74 28.58 -16.23
C PHE A 517 21.38 30.08 -16.24
N TYR A 518 21.97 30.84 -17.15
CA TYR A 518 21.67 32.26 -17.36
C TYR A 518 20.93 32.51 -18.68
N LEU A 519 20.56 31.46 -19.42
CA LEU A 519 19.71 31.51 -20.61
C LEU A 519 18.23 31.38 -20.23
N THR A 520 17.35 32.00 -21.01
CA THR A 520 15.91 31.67 -20.97
C THR A 520 15.63 30.42 -21.82
N VAL A 521 14.50 29.75 -21.59
CA VAL A 521 14.09 28.57 -22.39
C VAL A 521 14.03 28.91 -23.88
N THR A 522 13.51 30.09 -24.23
CA THR A 522 13.46 30.58 -25.61
C THR A 522 14.84 30.83 -26.23
N GLU A 523 15.81 31.30 -25.44
CA GLU A 523 17.19 31.48 -25.90
C GLU A 523 17.90 30.14 -26.08
N VAL A 524 17.61 29.14 -25.23
CA VAL A 524 18.10 27.76 -25.42
C VAL A 524 17.54 27.17 -26.71
N GLU A 525 16.22 27.28 -26.92
CA GLU A 525 15.57 26.82 -28.15
C GLU A 525 16.13 27.48 -29.40
N ALA A 526 16.32 28.81 -29.38
CA ALA A 526 16.90 29.55 -30.50
C ALA A 526 18.32 29.04 -30.82
N LEU A 527 19.18 28.86 -29.82
CA LEU A 527 20.53 28.32 -30.01
C LEU A 527 20.51 26.90 -30.57
N CYS A 528 19.61 26.04 -30.09
CA CYS A 528 19.45 24.67 -30.61
C CYS A 528 18.95 24.66 -32.06
N ASN A 529 18.08 25.60 -32.44
CA ASN A 529 17.55 25.74 -33.79
C ASN A 529 18.52 26.42 -34.77
N GLY A 530 19.75 26.70 -34.34
CA GLY A 530 20.79 27.25 -35.20
C GLY A 530 20.92 28.78 -35.17
N ASP A 531 20.15 29.49 -34.33
CA ASP A 531 20.35 30.92 -34.12
C ASP A 531 21.71 31.16 -33.48
N ARG A 532 22.44 32.17 -33.98
CA ARG A 532 23.77 32.56 -33.51
C ARG A 532 23.83 34.04 -33.14
N ASP A 533 22.70 34.66 -32.79
CA ASP A 533 22.65 36.04 -32.33
C ASP A 533 23.65 36.30 -31.17
N PRO A 534 24.68 37.13 -31.38
CA PRO A 534 25.69 37.41 -30.35
C PRO A 534 25.11 38.13 -29.11
N LEU A 535 23.93 38.75 -29.22
CA LEU A 535 23.26 39.39 -28.10
C LEU A 535 22.77 38.39 -27.05
N ILE A 536 22.53 37.12 -27.40
CA ILE A 536 22.18 36.07 -26.45
C ILE A 536 23.32 35.88 -25.43
N LEU A 537 24.55 35.73 -25.91
CA LEU A 537 25.72 35.56 -25.04
C LEU A 537 26.10 36.84 -24.29
N ALA A 538 25.79 38.02 -24.85
CA ALA A 538 25.93 39.29 -24.13
C ALA A 538 24.96 39.37 -22.93
N ARG A 539 23.69 38.97 -23.12
CA ARG A 539 22.68 38.89 -22.04
C ARG A 539 23.07 37.89 -20.95
N VAL A 540 23.57 36.72 -21.32
CA VAL A 540 24.10 35.71 -20.39
C VAL A 540 25.19 36.28 -19.49
N ARG A 541 26.21 36.94 -20.08
CA ARG A 541 27.30 37.57 -19.32
C ARG A 541 26.78 38.66 -18.38
N HIS A 542 25.82 39.46 -18.85
CA HIS A 542 25.20 40.50 -18.04
C HIS A 542 24.45 39.91 -16.82
N ARG A 543 23.61 38.88 -17.03
CA ARG A 543 22.87 38.19 -15.96
C ARG A 543 23.81 37.53 -14.96
N LYS A 544 24.85 36.83 -15.45
CA LYS A 544 25.88 36.22 -14.59
C LYS A 544 26.57 37.24 -13.69
N ARG A 545 26.90 38.43 -14.20
CA ARG A 545 27.53 39.51 -13.43
C ARG A 545 26.59 40.09 -12.36
N LEU A 546 25.28 40.20 -12.65
CA LEU A 546 24.31 40.77 -11.72
C LEU A 546 23.84 39.79 -10.65
N TYR A 547 23.86 38.48 -10.93
CA TYR A 547 23.29 37.46 -10.06
C TYR A 547 23.78 37.53 -8.60
N PRO A 548 25.10 37.62 -8.29
CA PRO A 548 25.56 37.70 -6.89
C PRO A 548 25.07 38.94 -6.14
N LYS A 549 24.79 40.04 -6.85
CA LYS A 549 24.21 41.25 -6.27
C LYS A 549 22.72 41.05 -6.00
N MET A 550 22.00 40.44 -6.95
CA MET A 550 20.56 40.18 -6.84
C MET A 550 20.24 39.14 -5.76
N ASP A 551 21.07 38.11 -5.61
CA ASP A 551 20.91 37.03 -4.63
C ASP A 551 20.94 37.55 -3.17
N LYS A 552 21.66 38.65 -2.94
CA LYS A 552 21.72 39.34 -1.64
C LYS A 552 20.52 40.24 -1.36
N TYR A 553 19.65 40.51 -2.34
CA TYR A 553 18.50 41.38 -2.12
C TYR A 553 17.46 40.70 -1.24
N LYS A 554 16.99 41.44 -0.22
CA LYS A 554 15.89 41.04 0.64
C LYS A 554 14.76 42.06 0.49
N PHE A 555 13.53 41.57 0.45
CA PHE A 555 12.32 42.38 0.21
C PHE A 555 11.45 42.41 1.45
N GLN A 556 10.59 43.43 1.55
CA GLN A 556 9.55 43.49 2.57
C GLN A 556 8.53 42.37 2.33
N GLU A 557 7.90 41.88 3.40
CA GLU A 557 6.84 40.87 3.31
C GLU A 557 5.64 41.36 2.48
N PHE A 558 5.31 42.65 2.60
CA PHE A 558 4.26 43.30 1.82
C PHE A 558 4.84 44.49 1.04
N ILE A 559 4.67 44.48 -0.28
CA ILE A 559 5.09 45.56 -1.18
C ILE A 559 3.84 46.30 -1.66
N LYS A 560 3.77 47.63 -1.48
CA LYS A 560 2.67 48.46 -1.95
C LYS A 560 3.16 49.50 -2.95
N GLY A 561 2.49 49.61 -4.09
CA GLY A 561 2.80 50.59 -5.14
C GLY A 561 3.96 50.17 -6.07
N PRO A 562 4.40 51.07 -6.97
CA PRO A 562 5.40 50.76 -8.00
C PRO A 562 6.84 50.64 -7.48
N GLU A 563 7.09 50.93 -6.20
CA GLU A 563 8.43 50.86 -5.61
C GLU A 563 8.76 49.44 -5.11
N MET A 564 9.36 48.63 -5.99
CA MET A 564 10.00 47.35 -5.63
C MET A 564 11.46 47.59 -5.22
N LYS A 565 11.71 48.41 -4.21
CA LYS A 565 13.08 48.67 -3.72
C LYS A 565 13.51 47.56 -2.75
N PRO A 566 14.65 46.89 -2.96
CA PRO A 566 15.22 46.02 -1.94
C PRO A 566 15.55 46.87 -0.70
N ARG A 567 15.35 46.31 0.50
CA ARG A 567 15.74 47.01 1.74
C ARG A 567 17.27 47.07 1.76
N ASN A 568 17.87 48.25 1.96
CA ASN A 568 19.29 48.31 2.30
C ASN A 568 19.48 47.60 3.65
N PHE A 569 20.58 46.85 3.78
CA PHE A 569 20.88 46.06 5.00
C PHE A 569 20.89 46.94 6.27
N GLU A 570 21.19 48.23 6.11
CA GLU A 570 21.26 49.23 7.16
C GLU A 570 19.89 49.66 7.70
N ASP A 571 18.82 49.59 6.89
CA ASP A 571 17.47 50.12 7.18
C ASP A 571 16.54 49.14 7.92
N ARG A 572 17.04 47.99 8.38
CA ARG A 572 16.25 47.06 9.21
C ARG A 572 16.04 47.67 10.60
N ILE A 573 14.79 47.60 11.08
CA ILE A 573 14.36 48.09 12.40
C ILE A 573 15.29 47.51 13.47
N ILE A 574 16.12 48.37 14.06
CA ILE A 574 16.84 48.04 15.30
C ILE A 574 15.75 47.93 16.38
N PRO A 575 15.61 46.81 17.09
CA PRO A 575 14.68 46.72 18.21
C PRO A 575 14.95 47.89 19.18
N PRO A 576 13.92 48.61 19.66
CA PRO A 576 14.07 49.87 20.40
C PRO A 576 14.92 49.78 21.69
N ASN A 577 15.34 48.58 22.11
CA ASN A 577 16.06 48.30 23.35
C ASN A 577 17.56 47.98 23.17
N LEU A 578 18.17 48.20 22.00
CA LEU A 578 19.62 47.95 21.86
C LEU A 578 20.52 48.85 22.75
N GLY A 579 19.96 49.91 23.35
CA GLY A 579 20.66 50.81 24.27
C GLY A 579 20.57 50.45 25.77
N THR A 580 19.76 49.47 26.17
CA THR A 580 19.50 49.17 27.60
C THR A 580 20.24 47.93 28.14
N GLY A 581 21.10 47.31 27.32
CA GLY A 581 21.93 46.16 27.73
C GLY A 581 21.20 44.82 27.78
N MET A 582 19.89 44.76 27.50
CA MET A 582 19.10 43.52 27.41
C MET A 582 18.44 43.42 26.03
N VAL A 583 18.98 42.56 25.16
CA VAL A 583 18.40 42.28 23.83
C VAL A 583 17.30 41.24 24.00
N GLN A 584 16.04 41.66 23.87
CA GLN A 584 14.88 40.77 23.87
C GLN A 584 14.10 40.93 22.56
N MET A 585 13.78 39.80 21.92
CA MET A 585 12.99 39.77 20.69
C MET A 585 11.80 38.81 20.86
N LYS A 586 10.72 39.09 20.15
CA LYS A 586 9.50 38.27 20.14
C LYS A 586 9.34 37.57 18.80
N GLY A 587 8.77 36.37 18.86
CA GLY A 587 8.41 35.56 17.70
C GLY A 587 7.08 34.87 17.85
N THR A 588 6.74 34.04 16.88
CA THR A 588 5.60 33.12 16.95
C THR A 588 6.09 31.78 17.48
N PRO A 589 5.54 31.27 18.61
CA PRO A 589 5.92 29.97 19.13
C PRO A 589 5.31 28.84 18.31
N VAL A 590 6.13 27.84 18.02
CA VAL A 590 5.72 26.67 17.22
C VAL A 590 5.85 25.38 18.01
N SER A 591 6.96 25.23 18.73
CA SER A 591 7.28 24.06 19.53
C SER A 591 7.61 24.52 20.94
N ASN A 592 6.99 23.87 21.93
CA ASN A 592 7.02 24.32 23.30
C ASN A 592 8.32 23.95 24.01
N GLY A 593 8.83 24.86 24.82
CA GLY A 593 9.84 24.61 25.83
C GLY A 593 10.60 25.88 26.19
N SER A 594 11.48 25.75 27.18
CA SER A 594 12.39 26.82 27.56
C SER A 594 13.80 26.25 27.68
N ILE A 595 14.76 26.95 27.08
CA ILE A 595 16.16 26.52 27.07
C ILE A 595 17.08 27.73 27.21
N LYS A 596 18.16 27.55 27.97
CA LYS A 596 19.28 28.48 28.05
C LYS A 596 20.49 27.83 27.38
N ALA A 597 20.97 28.42 26.30
CA ALA A 597 22.04 27.83 25.51
C ALA A 597 22.83 28.91 24.73
N ARG A 598 23.98 28.49 24.19
CA ARG A 598 24.77 29.29 23.26
C ARG A 598 24.02 29.43 21.94
N VAL A 599 24.08 30.61 21.34
CA VAL A 599 23.53 30.89 20.02
C VAL A 599 24.57 30.60 18.94
N CYS A 600 24.14 29.98 17.86
CA CYS A 600 24.84 29.95 16.58
C CYS A 600 24.02 30.72 15.55
N VAL A 601 24.52 31.86 15.08
CA VAL A 601 23.92 32.62 13.99
C VAL A 601 24.51 32.14 12.67
N SER A 602 23.66 31.70 11.76
CA SER A 602 24.05 31.19 10.45
C SER A 602 22.98 31.59 9.44
N GLU A 603 23.30 32.54 8.56
CA GLU A 603 22.32 33.08 7.59
C GLU A 603 22.11 32.15 6.39
N ASP A 604 23.14 31.37 6.06
CA ASP A 604 23.14 30.38 4.99
C ASP A 604 23.69 29.04 5.52
N ILE A 605 23.22 27.93 4.94
CA ILE A 605 23.64 26.58 5.34
C ILE A 605 25.14 26.33 5.15
N THR A 606 25.81 27.08 4.27
CA THR A 606 27.27 27.04 4.11
C THR A 606 28.03 27.46 5.37
N GLU A 607 27.37 28.12 6.33
CA GLU A 607 27.93 28.49 7.63
C GLU A 607 27.56 27.49 8.75
N ALA A 608 26.85 26.40 8.43
CA ALA A 608 26.35 25.43 9.40
C ALA A 608 27.46 24.65 10.14
N ASP A 609 28.69 24.63 9.61
CA ASP A 609 29.85 24.02 10.27
C ASP A 609 30.18 24.67 11.63
N ASN A 610 29.66 25.87 11.91
CA ASN A 610 29.85 26.56 13.19
C ASN A 610 28.93 26.05 14.32
N ILE A 611 27.97 25.18 13.99
CA ILE A 611 26.98 24.63 14.94
C ILE A 611 27.67 23.63 15.88
N GLN A 612 27.45 23.80 17.17
CA GLN A 612 27.86 22.84 18.20
C GLN A 612 26.63 22.14 18.80
N PRO A 613 26.81 20.90 19.32
CA PRO A 613 25.77 20.22 20.07
C PRO A 613 25.27 21.06 21.25
N GLY A 614 23.96 21.26 21.33
CA GLY A 614 23.29 22.07 22.35
C GLY A 614 23.14 23.55 22.00
N ASP A 615 23.45 23.98 20.77
CA ASP A 615 23.25 25.37 20.36
C ASP A 615 21.77 25.71 20.06
N ILE A 616 21.43 26.98 20.23
CA ILE A 616 20.24 27.60 19.64
C ILE A 616 20.64 28.12 18.26
N LEU A 617 20.09 27.54 17.20
CA LEU A 617 20.29 28.04 15.84
C LEU A 617 19.44 29.31 15.62
N ILE A 618 20.07 30.38 15.16
CA ILE A 618 19.40 31.57 14.63
C ILE A 618 19.74 31.67 13.15
N THR A 619 18.72 31.62 12.29
CA THR A 619 18.90 31.68 10.84
C THR A 619 17.83 32.51 10.15
N TYR A 620 18.04 32.87 8.88
CA TYR A 620 17.04 33.58 8.10
C TYR A 620 15.83 32.68 7.83
N SER A 621 16.07 31.47 7.31
CA SER A 621 15.03 30.48 7.01
C SER A 621 15.61 29.08 6.94
N THR A 622 14.83 28.08 7.32
CA THR A 622 15.23 26.67 7.23
C THR A 622 14.57 25.96 6.05
N ASP A 623 15.34 25.16 5.33
CA ASP A 623 14.86 24.14 4.38
C ASP A 623 15.31 22.72 4.80
N ILE A 624 15.15 21.74 3.92
CA ILE A 624 15.51 20.34 4.18
C ILE A 624 17.03 20.12 4.33
N GLY A 625 17.86 21.01 3.81
CA GLY A 625 19.32 20.93 3.96
C GLY A 625 19.75 21.01 5.43
N TRP A 626 18.96 21.69 6.28
CA TRP A 626 19.25 21.84 7.70
C TRP A 626 18.93 20.59 8.52
N SER A 627 18.22 19.61 7.95
CA SER A 627 17.78 18.40 8.65
C SER A 627 18.87 17.63 9.39
N PRO A 628 20.09 17.44 8.84
CA PRO A 628 21.17 16.74 9.53
C PRO A 628 21.63 17.43 10.81
N TYR A 629 21.42 18.75 10.93
CA TYR A 629 21.88 19.54 12.07
C TYR A 629 20.86 19.63 13.19
N PHE A 630 19.56 19.43 12.92
CA PHE A 630 18.51 19.53 13.94
C PHE A 630 18.72 18.65 15.18
N PRO A 631 19.22 17.40 15.08
CA PRO A 631 19.52 16.59 16.26
C PRO A 631 20.58 17.20 17.19
N LEU A 632 21.42 18.11 16.67
CA LEU A 632 22.44 18.80 17.46
C LEU A 632 21.87 20.00 18.22
N LEU A 633 20.69 20.52 17.84
CA LEU A 633 20.20 21.79 18.36
C LEU A 633 19.36 21.62 19.61
N SER A 634 19.49 22.56 20.54
CA SER A 634 18.60 22.66 21.70
C SER A 634 17.50 23.70 21.52
N GLY A 635 17.57 24.54 20.47
CA GLY A 635 16.57 25.55 20.14
C GLY A 635 16.70 26.03 18.69
N ILE A 636 15.60 26.52 18.11
CA ILE A 636 15.57 27.01 16.72
C ILE A 636 14.86 28.37 16.67
N ILE A 637 15.47 29.31 15.95
CA ILE A 637 14.91 30.64 15.67
C ILE A 637 15.06 30.96 14.20
N THR A 638 13.96 31.36 13.56
CA THR A 638 13.98 31.84 12.16
C THR A 638 13.43 33.24 12.00
N GLU A 639 14.08 34.07 11.17
CA GLU A 639 13.55 35.41 10.84
C GLU A 639 12.28 35.33 10.00
N ILE A 640 12.18 34.37 9.08
CA ILE A 640 10.99 34.10 8.28
C ILE A 640 10.53 32.64 8.42
N GLY A 641 9.23 32.42 8.30
CA GLY A 641 8.64 31.09 8.36
C GLY A 641 7.22 31.12 8.88
N GLY A 642 6.38 30.22 8.38
CA GLY A 642 5.03 29.98 8.90
C GLY A 642 4.99 28.82 9.89
N THR A 643 3.89 28.69 10.63
CA THR A 643 3.68 27.64 11.64
C THR A 643 3.67 26.22 11.05
N ILE A 644 3.64 26.09 9.72
CA ILE A 644 3.69 24.83 8.98
C ILE A 644 4.95 24.69 8.10
N SER A 645 5.92 25.61 8.25
CA SER A 645 7.20 25.57 7.53
C SER A 645 8.07 24.38 7.96
N HIS A 646 9.12 24.09 7.19
CA HIS A 646 9.98 22.93 7.43
C HIS A 646 10.58 22.93 8.85
N GLY A 647 11.28 23.99 9.25
CA GLY A 647 11.84 24.11 10.60
C GLY A 647 10.77 24.05 11.70
N ALA A 648 9.58 24.57 11.43
CA ALA A 648 8.45 24.53 12.36
C ALA A 648 7.88 23.11 12.56
N VAL A 649 7.84 22.29 11.51
CA VAL A 649 7.40 20.89 11.60
C VAL A 649 8.47 20.07 12.32
N ILE A 650 9.73 20.18 11.87
CA ILE A 650 10.82 19.39 12.42
C ILE A 650 11.08 19.72 13.90
N ALA A 651 11.04 20.99 14.30
CA ALA A 651 11.16 21.37 15.71
C ALA A 651 10.13 20.67 16.61
N ARG A 652 8.88 20.51 16.15
CA ARG A 652 7.85 19.77 16.89
C ARG A 652 8.11 18.27 16.91
N GLU A 653 8.68 17.73 15.84
CA GLU A 653 9.02 16.31 15.77
C GLU A 653 10.15 15.95 16.74
N TYR A 654 11.19 16.79 16.83
CA TYR A 654 12.30 16.57 17.76
C TYR A 654 12.03 17.10 19.18
N GLY A 655 10.90 17.79 19.40
CA GLY A 655 10.58 18.39 20.69
C GLY A 655 11.51 19.55 21.06
N ILE A 656 12.09 20.21 20.07
CA ILE A 656 13.03 21.33 20.23
C ILE A 656 12.22 22.63 20.35
N PRO A 657 12.45 23.47 21.38
CA PRO A 657 11.85 24.80 21.49
C PRO A 657 12.09 25.64 20.23
N CYS A 658 11.04 26.26 19.67
CA CYS A 658 11.15 26.97 18.41
C CYS A 658 10.29 28.23 18.32
N LEU A 659 10.93 29.34 17.96
CA LEU A 659 10.29 30.60 17.56
C LEU A 659 10.54 30.87 16.08
N ILE A 660 9.49 31.25 15.36
CA ILE A 660 9.60 31.70 13.96
C ILE A 660 9.17 33.16 13.86
N ALA A 661 9.43 33.78 12.71
CA ALA A 661 9.07 35.18 12.45
C ALA A 661 9.70 36.16 13.47
N VAL A 662 10.96 35.91 13.86
CA VAL A 662 11.74 36.81 14.71
C VAL A 662 12.55 37.75 13.81
N GLU A 663 11.87 38.71 13.18
CA GLU A 663 12.51 39.61 12.19
C GLU A 663 13.70 40.35 12.80
N GLY A 664 14.88 40.23 12.19
CA GLY A 664 16.11 40.89 12.64
C GLY A 664 16.97 40.08 13.63
N ALA A 665 16.59 38.84 13.97
CA ALA A 665 17.34 38.00 14.90
C ALA A 665 18.80 37.77 14.47
N CYS A 666 19.07 37.55 13.18
CA CYS A 666 20.44 37.30 12.70
C CYS A 666 21.38 38.50 12.93
N ARG A 667 20.82 39.72 13.02
CA ARG A 667 21.58 40.95 13.29
C ARG A 667 21.69 41.25 14.79
N ALA A 668 20.65 40.93 15.55
CA ALA A 668 20.55 41.29 16.97
C ALA A 668 21.45 40.40 17.87
N PHE A 669 21.71 39.17 17.44
CA PHE A 669 22.52 38.20 18.17
C PHE A 669 23.83 37.93 17.42
N LYS A 670 24.84 37.45 18.15
CA LYS A 670 26.10 36.98 17.57
C LYS A 670 26.36 35.54 17.98
N THR A 671 27.01 34.77 17.11
CA THR A 671 27.46 33.42 17.43
C THR A 671 28.34 33.45 18.69
N GLY A 672 28.00 32.62 19.67
CA GLY A 672 28.63 32.61 21.00
C GLY A 672 27.79 33.27 22.11
N ASP A 673 26.78 34.08 21.78
CA ASP A 673 25.93 34.70 22.79
C ASP A 673 25.15 33.66 23.60
N ILE A 674 25.02 33.84 24.91
CA ILE A 674 24.17 33.00 25.76
C ILE A 674 22.77 33.61 25.83
N CYS A 675 21.76 32.85 25.39
CA CYS A 675 20.39 33.33 25.35
C CYS A 675 19.42 32.37 26.05
N VAL A 676 18.33 32.93 26.58
CA VAL A 676 17.16 32.17 27.01
C VAL A 676 16.12 32.26 25.91
N LEU A 677 15.78 31.11 25.35
CA LEU A 677 14.63 30.94 24.47
C LEU A 677 13.46 30.40 25.32
N ASP A 678 12.37 31.15 25.37
CA ASP A 678 11.14 30.74 26.06
C ASP A 678 9.94 30.92 25.14
N THR A 679 9.35 29.79 24.74
CA THR A 679 8.22 29.79 23.81
C THR A 679 6.88 30.09 24.50
N GLN A 680 6.79 30.05 25.83
CA GLN A 680 5.58 30.43 26.55
C GLN A 680 5.39 31.95 26.57
N SER A 681 6.48 32.68 26.85
CA SER A 681 6.52 34.14 26.72
C SER A 681 6.72 34.61 25.26
N SER A 682 6.99 33.67 24.35
CA SER A 682 7.30 33.92 22.94
C SER A 682 8.52 34.80 22.73
N THR A 683 9.54 34.66 23.58
CA THR A 683 10.72 35.54 23.59
C THR A 683 12.04 34.78 23.49
N ILE A 684 13.03 35.44 22.88
CA ILE A 684 14.45 35.16 23.09
C ILE A 684 15.09 36.36 23.79
N THR A 685 15.88 36.12 24.83
CA THR A 685 16.58 37.15 25.60
C THR A 685 18.05 36.83 25.72
N LYS A 686 18.93 37.77 25.36
CA LYS A 686 20.37 37.70 25.60
C LYS A 686 20.67 37.90 27.09
N ILE A 687 21.42 36.98 27.68
CA ILE A 687 21.95 37.13 29.04
C ILE A 687 23.32 37.80 28.95
N GLN A 688 23.57 38.79 29.82
CA GLN A 688 24.89 39.44 29.95
C GLN A 688 25.95 38.49 30.48
#